data_AF-A0AA37JRP1-F1
#
_entry.id   AF-A0AA37JRP1-F1
#
_cell.length_a   1.000
_cell.length_b   1.000
_cell.length_c   1.000
_cell.angle_alpha   90.00
_cell.angle_beta   90.00
_cell.angle_gamma   90.00
#
_symmetry.space_group_name_H-M   'P 1'
#
loop_
_entity.id
_entity.type
_entity.pdbx_description
1 polymer ?
#
loop_
_entity_poly.entity_id
_entity_poly.type
_entity_poly.pdbx_seq_one_letter_code
_entity_poly.pdbx_strand_id
1 'polypeptide(L)'
;MKQVADWQISNPNTTHEHHDLDWTNGALYVGMVDWAKLAEEEYNDSTYYQWLYKIGRRNCWQPHQRLYHADDITVSQSFIDLYRKYKKEEILAPTLARTEWIVNHPSNGTFKLEYGDNKTLERWTWCDALFMAPPVYAKLYRETNNRKYLQFMDNEYRATYEYLFDKEENLFYRDWHYFGKKEANGKKVFWGRGNAWVLAGLAEVLQELPKGLMERAYYEELFIRLCTRIAGLQNEDGYWHASLLDPASYPSPETSSTGFFVYALAYGVNAGLLNEDDFMPVIIKGWKALTDAVDASGKLGWVQPIGADPRKVTRDMTEVYGVGAFLAAGCQIYKMAVDTEADYIKIWPDRKTMQGNPLSGWVVYANENVSDDFWKKYDHIYVPEKGTTVKISDYARALYIRTHWSTFNPAEGVYGWDTNEKLKKVIQGALDRGMRLSFRVVVDSRDRKNEATPAYVFDAGAKYYTDNGKRSPYPDDPIFQEKYAKFIEAFAQKYNDPDLVEFIDGYGLGKWGEAHTMKYIDPKNREAVFNWITDLYVKHFTKVPLVINYHRWMGAGKDWAGEENFDPDSKRLLDSACEKGFSLRHDAFGMREYYGQWERNYVKPWIMKRPVLLEGGWIVSKHPYHNDPSGYKTAKDVRIGEFEDGQEAHVNMMDFRVGDETMSWFRDAYPLVERFISEGGYRLYPDSIVVPKEMKSGSRIKIVHRWNNLGWGYCPTNIPQWNQKYKVAFALLNQDNQVVYSYLDNNTDLSVWIKGYPTSYEFTPKLHGVKKGTYTWAVALVDTTKGNGSNVKGLDISAKGTFTNSGWLKLSEVTVK
;
A
#
# COMPACT_ATOMS: atom_id res chain seq x y z
N MET A 1 -9.50 -15.02 7.09
CA MET A 1 -8.87 -15.45 8.37
C MET A 1 -9.13 -14.46 9.48
N LYS A 2 -8.58 -13.24 9.46
CA LYS A 2 -8.77 -12.23 10.52
C LYS A 2 -10.23 -12.06 10.97
N GLN A 3 -11.15 -11.78 10.04
CA GLN A 3 -12.58 -11.62 10.34
C GLN A 3 -13.18 -12.84 11.06
N VAL A 4 -12.79 -14.05 10.64
CA VAL A 4 -13.26 -15.32 11.24
C VAL A 4 -12.71 -15.52 12.65
N ALA A 5 -11.41 -15.26 12.85
CA ALA A 5 -10.79 -15.33 14.17
C ALA A 5 -11.40 -14.30 15.14
N ASP A 6 -11.56 -13.05 14.70
CA ASP A 6 -12.15 -11.98 15.50
C ASP A 6 -13.60 -12.31 15.87
N TRP A 7 -14.40 -12.78 14.91
CA TRP A 7 -15.78 -13.19 15.15
C TRP A 7 -15.85 -14.28 16.22
N GLN A 8 -15.03 -15.33 16.11
CA GLN A 8 -15.05 -16.43 17.07
C GLN A 8 -14.61 -15.99 18.48
N ILE A 9 -13.63 -15.10 18.59
CA ILE A 9 -13.18 -14.54 19.87
C ILE A 9 -14.27 -13.66 20.50
N SER A 10 -15.00 -12.89 19.69
CA SER A 10 -16.10 -12.04 20.15
C SER A 10 -17.39 -12.82 20.46
N ASN A 11 -17.51 -14.07 19.99
CA ASN A 11 -18.69 -14.92 20.18
C ASN A 11 -18.30 -16.28 20.81
N PRO A 12 -17.78 -16.30 22.04
CA PRO A 12 -17.40 -17.55 22.70
C PRO A 12 -18.64 -18.41 22.96
N ASN A 13 -18.53 -19.72 22.68
CA ASN A 13 -19.56 -20.68 23.10
C ASN A 13 -19.24 -21.15 24.52
N THR A 14 -20.16 -20.90 25.46
CA THR A 14 -19.93 -21.15 26.90
C THR A 14 -20.72 -22.35 27.43
N THR A 15 -21.28 -23.20 26.57
CA THR A 15 -21.95 -24.43 27.04
C THR A 15 -20.92 -25.42 27.58
N HIS A 16 -21.37 -26.39 28.39
CA HIS A 16 -20.49 -27.36 29.05
C HIS A 16 -19.64 -28.17 28.05
N GLU A 17 -20.20 -28.49 26.88
CA GLU A 17 -19.55 -29.18 25.77
C GLU A 17 -18.43 -28.35 25.10
N HIS A 18 -18.26 -27.09 25.51
CA HIS A 18 -17.20 -26.18 25.05
C HIS A 18 -16.41 -25.62 26.22
N HIS A 19 -16.14 -26.45 27.23
CA HIS A 19 -15.11 -26.13 28.21
C HIS A 19 -13.78 -25.79 27.49
N ASP A 20 -12.98 -24.89 28.06
CA ASP A 20 -11.72 -24.44 27.43
C ASP A 20 -10.78 -25.58 27.06
N LEU A 21 -10.82 -26.66 27.84
CA LEU A 21 -9.94 -27.82 27.73
C LEU A 21 -10.56 -28.96 26.93
N ASP A 22 -11.81 -28.83 26.52
CA ASP A 22 -12.51 -29.84 25.71
C ASP A 22 -11.93 -29.91 24.28
N TRP A 23 -12.10 -31.04 23.62
CA TRP A 23 -11.60 -31.28 22.26
C TRP A 23 -12.13 -30.27 21.24
N THR A 24 -13.35 -29.77 21.42
CA THR A 24 -13.95 -28.78 20.52
C THR A 24 -13.07 -27.52 20.46
N ASN A 25 -12.71 -26.98 21.61
CA ASN A 25 -11.80 -25.85 21.74
C ASN A 25 -10.34 -26.25 21.47
N GLY A 26 -9.92 -27.47 21.83
CA GLY A 26 -8.60 -27.99 21.47
C GLY A 26 -8.34 -27.90 19.96
N ALA A 27 -9.31 -28.33 19.15
CA ALA A 27 -9.25 -28.21 17.68
C ALA A 27 -9.29 -26.76 17.18
N LEU A 28 -10.08 -25.89 17.81
CA LEU A 28 -10.04 -24.44 17.55
C LEU A 28 -8.63 -23.88 17.74
N TYR A 29 -7.99 -24.22 18.86
CA TYR A 29 -6.70 -23.66 19.22
C TYR A 29 -5.57 -24.10 18.32
N VAL A 30 -5.61 -25.31 17.75
CA VAL A 30 -4.63 -25.73 16.73
C VAL A 30 -4.60 -24.73 15.57
N GLY A 31 -5.76 -24.45 14.96
CA GLY A 31 -5.84 -23.46 13.88
C GLY A 31 -5.59 -22.02 14.35
N MET A 32 -5.98 -21.67 15.57
CA MET A 32 -5.74 -20.33 16.13
C MET A 32 -4.27 -20.07 16.44
N VAL A 33 -3.48 -21.09 16.82
CA VAL A 33 -2.03 -20.96 17.02
C VAL A 33 -1.33 -20.66 15.70
N ASP A 34 -1.69 -21.37 14.62
CA ASP A 34 -1.18 -21.10 13.28
C ASP A 34 -1.52 -19.69 12.82
N TRP A 35 -2.77 -19.28 13.01
CA TRP A 35 -3.20 -17.91 12.72
C TRP A 35 -2.46 -16.89 13.60
N ALA A 36 -2.27 -17.15 14.89
CA ALA A 36 -1.56 -16.26 15.79
C ALA A 36 -0.11 -16.06 15.38
N LYS A 37 0.55 -17.14 14.92
CA LYS A 37 1.89 -17.09 14.34
C LYS A 37 1.92 -16.17 13.13
N LEU A 38 1.05 -16.44 12.16
CA LEU A 38 0.96 -15.65 10.94
C LEU A 38 0.60 -14.19 11.21
N ALA A 39 -0.34 -13.94 12.11
CA ALA A 39 -0.77 -12.60 12.52
C ALA A 39 0.38 -11.77 13.11
N GLU A 40 1.19 -12.40 13.96
CA GLU A 40 2.36 -11.77 14.55
C GLU A 40 3.47 -11.54 13.52
N GLU A 41 3.80 -12.55 12.71
CA GLU A 41 4.88 -12.48 11.71
C GLU A 41 4.58 -11.46 10.59
N GLU A 42 3.36 -11.45 10.06
CA GLU A 42 2.99 -10.63 8.88
C GLU A 42 2.39 -9.26 9.21
N TYR A 43 1.77 -9.14 10.38
CA TYR A 43 1.02 -7.95 10.79
C TYR A 43 1.47 -7.36 12.13
N ASN A 44 2.48 -7.95 12.79
CA ASN A 44 2.95 -7.54 14.11
C ASN A 44 1.81 -7.48 15.15
N ASP A 45 0.84 -8.40 15.01
CA ASP A 45 -0.34 -8.49 15.87
C ASP A 45 -0.23 -9.71 16.81
N SER A 46 0.22 -9.47 18.03
CA SER A 46 0.34 -10.51 19.07
C SER A 46 -0.97 -10.83 19.79
N THR A 47 -2.10 -10.21 19.41
CA THR A 47 -3.37 -10.31 20.14
C THR A 47 -3.87 -11.75 20.27
N TYR A 48 -3.76 -12.54 19.20
CA TYR A 48 -4.21 -13.94 19.17
C TYR A 48 -3.36 -14.85 20.06
N TYR A 49 -2.04 -14.62 20.10
CA TYR A 49 -1.15 -15.32 21.02
C TYR A 49 -1.43 -14.97 22.48
N GLN A 50 -1.74 -13.70 22.77
CA GLN A 50 -2.12 -13.29 24.12
C GLN A 50 -3.46 -13.90 24.54
N TRP A 51 -4.41 -14.02 23.61
CA TRP A 51 -5.69 -14.68 23.86
C TRP A 51 -5.49 -16.15 24.24
N LEU A 52 -4.74 -16.91 23.43
CA LEU A 52 -4.38 -18.31 23.72
C LEU A 52 -3.62 -18.46 25.06
N TYR A 53 -2.67 -17.57 25.33
CA TYR A 53 -1.91 -17.59 26.58
C TYR A 53 -2.78 -17.37 27.82
N LYS A 54 -3.80 -16.50 27.73
CA LYS A 54 -4.76 -16.27 28.83
C LYS A 54 -5.58 -17.52 29.12
N ILE A 55 -6.00 -18.26 28.10
CA ILE A 55 -6.73 -19.53 28.23
C ILE A 55 -5.87 -20.56 28.94
N GLY A 56 -4.63 -20.76 28.49
CA GLY A 56 -3.72 -21.71 29.13
C GLY A 56 -3.47 -21.36 30.59
N ARG A 57 -3.20 -20.08 30.90
CA ARG A 57 -3.00 -19.65 32.28
C ARG A 57 -4.21 -19.88 33.19
N ARG A 58 -5.43 -19.55 32.74
CA ARG A 58 -6.63 -19.67 33.61
C ARG A 58 -6.99 -21.12 33.91
N ASN A 59 -6.51 -22.06 33.07
CA ASN A 59 -6.64 -23.50 33.27
C ASN A 59 -5.37 -24.15 33.84
N CYS A 60 -4.42 -23.34 34.33
CA CYS A 60 -3.15 -23.83 34.88
C CYS A 60 -2.39 -24.78 33.94
N TRP A 61 -2.54 -24.58 32.62
CA TRP A 61 -1.93 -25.40 31.56
C TRP A 61 -2.26 -26.90 31.63
N GLN A 62 -3.33 -27.27 32.34
CA GLN A 62 -3.76 -28.66 32.51
C GLN A 62 -4.48 -29.16 31.25
N PRO A 63 -4.22 -30.40 30.81
CA PRO A 63 -5.15 -31.15 29.98
C PRO A 63 -6.49 -31.36 30.72
N HIS A 64 -7.53 -31.83 30.02
CA HIS A 64 -8.82 -32.12 30.66
C HIS A 64 -8.77 -33.41 31.52
N GLN A 65 -9.89 -33.82 32.12
CA GLN A 65 -9.90 -34.65 33.35
C GLN A 65 -9.77 -36.16 33.12
N ARG A 66 -10.29 -36.68 32.01
CA ARG A 66 -10.36 -38.12 31.70
C ARG A 66 -8.99 -38.59 31.20
N LEU A 67 -8.22 -39.21 32.11
CA LEU A 67 -6.79 -39.49 31.95
C LEU A 67 -6.39 -40.13 30.61
N TYR A 68 -7.08 -41.17 30.16
CA TYR A 68 -6.76 -41.87 28.91
C TYR A 68 -7.53 -41.35 27.69
N HIS A 69 -8.57 -40.54 27.89
CA HIS A 69 -9.47 -40.15 26.80
C HIS A 69 -8.77 -39.20 25.83
N ALA A 70 -8.79 -39.53 24.53
CA ALA A 70 -8.07 -38.77 23.50
C ALA A 70 -8.54 -37.32 23.42
N ASP A 71 -9.86 -37.07 23.44
CA ASP A 71 -10.43 -35.72 23.46
C ASP A 71 -9.81 -34.80 24.51
N ASP A 72 -9.61 -35.34 25.72
CA ASP A 72 -9.16 -34.59 26.89
C ASP A 72 -7.67 -34.23 26.85
N ILE A 73 -6.91 -34.72 25.85
CA ILE A 73 -5.51 -34.33 25.64
C ILE A 73 -5.32 -33.41 24.42
N THR A 74 -6.34 -33.20 23.60
CA THR A 74 -6.27 -32.39 22.37
C THR A 74 -5.73 -30.98 22.61
N VAL A 75 -6.19 -30.32 23.68
CA VAL A 75 -5.75 -28.95 24.06
C VAL A 75 -4.23 -28.85 24.23
N SER A 76 -3.57 -29.94 24.62
CA SER A 76 -2.13 -30.01 24.83
C SER A 76 -1.33 -29.77 23.54
N GLN A 77 -1.91 -29.98 22.35
CA GLN A 77 -1.27 -29.60 21.09
C GLN A 77 -0.90 -28.11 21.11
N SER A 78 -1.90 -27.26 21.41
CA SER A 78 -1.72 -25.81 21.51
C SER A 78 -0.79 -25.40 22.65
N PHE A 79 -0.81 -26.12 23.79
CA PHE A 79 0.09 -25.82 24.90
C PHE A 79 1.54 -26.10 24.56
N ILE A 80 1.83 -27.19 23.83
CA ILE A 80 3.20 -27.46 23.37
C ILE A 80 3.65 -26.38 22.39
N ASP A 81 2.79 -25.91 21.49
CA ASP A 81 3.13 -24.84 20.56
C ASP A 81 3.32 -23.48 21.26
N LEU A 82 2.54 -23.19 22.31
CA LEU A 82 2.76 -22.03 23.18
C LEU A 82 4.05 -22.17 24.00
N TYR A 83 4.41 -23.39 24.45
CA TYR A 83 5.71 -23.65 25.05
C TYR A 83 6.84 -23.36 24.08
N ARG A 84 6.73 -23.75 22.80
CA ARG A 84 7.73 -23.42 21.77
C ARG A 84 7.93 -21.92 21.61
N LYS A 85 6.85 -21.14 21.67
CA LYS A 85 6.91 -19.67 21.60
C LYS A 85 7.52 -19.03 22.86
N TYR A 86 7.00 -19.38 24.04
CA TYR A 86 7.31 -18.67 25.27
C TYR A 86 8.48 -19.29 26.07
N LYS A 87 8.82 -20.54 25.79
CA LYS A 87 9.90 -21.31 26.44
C LYS A 87 9.81 -21.36 27.97
N LYS A 88 8.58 -21.48 28.49
CA LYS A 88 8.28 -21.52 29.92
C LYS A 88 7.87 -22.92 30.36
N GLU A 89 8.64 -23.54 31.25
CA GLU A 89 8.46 -24.94 31.64
C GLU A 89 7.07 -25.24 32.23
N GLU A 90 6.45 -24.27 32.92
CA GLU A 90 5.12 -24.44 33.50
C GLU A 90 4.02 -24.69 32.47
N ILE A 91 4.25 -24.31 31.20
CA ILE A 91 3.32 -24.56 30.09
C ILE A 91 3.33 -26.04 29.70
N LEU A 92 4.52 -26.65 29.66
CA LEU A 92 4.70 -28.02 29.19
C LEU A 92 4.50 -29.05 30.30
N ALA A 93 4.82 -28.70 31.55
CA ALA A 93 4.90 -29.63 32.67
C ALA A 93 3.65 -30.50 32.87
N PRO A 94 2.40 -29.98 32.85
CA PRO A 94 1.21 -30.82 33.04
C PRO A 94 0.99 -31.83 31.90
N THR A 95 1.22 -31.40 30.66
CA THR A 95 1.15 -32.28 29.47
C THR A 95 2.18 -33.39 29.56
N LEU A 96 3.42 -33.04 29.94
CA LEU A 96 4.49 -34.00 30.11
C LEU A 96 4.17 -35.01 31.22
N ALA A 97 3.70 -34.55 32.38
CA ALA A 97 3.35 -35.44 33.49
C ALA A 97 2.25 -36.45 33.14
N ARG A 98 1.17 -36.01 32.46
CA ARG A 98 0.08 -36.89 32.04
C ARG A 98 0.56 -37.92 31.01
N THR A 99 1.28 -37.48 29.97
CA THR A 99 1.76 -38.38 28.92
C THR A 99 2.83 -39.35 29.40
N GLU A 100 3.72 -38.91 30.30
CA GLU A 100 4.70 -39.77 30.99
C GLU A 100 4.01 -40.93 31.71
N TRP A 101 2.94 -40.62 32.45
CA TRP A 101 2.21 -41.64 33.20
C TRP A 101 1.52 -42.63 32.26
N ILE A 102 0.85 -42.16 31.21
CA ILE A 102 0.13 -43.01 30.25
C ILE A 102 1.08 -43.92 29.48
N VAL A 103 2.22 -43.42 29.02
CA VAL A 103 3.21 -44.23 28.29
C VAL A 103 3.76 -45.37 29.18
N ASN A 104 3.87 -45.14 30.49
CA ASN A 104 4.32 -46.15 31.45
C ASN A 104 3.18 -47.07 31.94
N HIS A 105 1.92 -46.73 31.67
CA HIS A 105 0.73 -47.49 32.06
C HIS A 105 -0.26 -47.57 30.88
N PRO A 106 0.12 -48.16 29.74
CA PRO A 106 -0.78 -48.23 28.58
C PRO A 106 -2.04 -49.05 28.92
N SER A 107 -3.21 -48.56 28.51
CA SER A 107 -4.47 -49.30 28.71
C SER A 107 -4.51 -50.56 27.85
N ASN A 108 -5.11 -51.62 28.39
CA ASN A 108 -5.42 -52.86 27.68
C ASN A 108 -6.91 -52.95 27.28
N GLY A 109 -7.61 -51.82 27.25
CA GLY A 109 -9.02 -51.71 26.87
C GLY A 109 -9.33 -52.32 25.50
N THR A 110 -10.58 -52.73 25.32
CA THR A 110 -11.10 -53.25 24.05
C THR A 110 -11.27 -52.14 23.02
N PHE A 111 -11.11 -52.46 21.73
CA PHE A 111 -11.42 -51.56 20.62
C PHE A 111 -12.92 -51.46 20.28
N LYS A 112 -13.76 -52.27 20.94
CA LYS A 112 -15.22 -52.15 20.83
C LYS A 112 -15.70 -51.04 21.74
N LEU A 113 -15.82 -49.84 21.16
CA LEU A 113 -16.40 -48.68 21.82
C LEU A 113 -17.84 -48.97 22.27
N GLU A 114 -18.13 -48.78 23.55
CA GLU A 114 -19.48 -48.91 24.13
C GLU A 114 -19.81 -47.66 24.96
N TYR A 115 -20.86 -46.94 24.57
CA TYR A 115 -21.26 -45.73 25.27
C TYR A 115 -21.75 -46.07 26.68
N GLY A 116 -21.08 -45.51 27.69
CA GLY A 116 -21.35 -45.79 29.11
C GLY A 116 -20.30 -46.69 29.78
N ASP A 117 -19.39 -47.32 29.01
CA ASP A 117 -18.22 -47.99 29.55
C ASP A 117 -16.94 -47.19 29.23
N ASN A 118 -16.50 -46.41 30.22
CA ASN A 118 -15.29 -45.58 30.12
C ASN A 118 -14.03 -46.38 29.76
N LYS A 119 -13.96 -47.69 30.05
CA LYS A 119 -12.79 -48.52 29.70
C LYS A 119 -12.61 -48.67 28.20
N THR A 120 -13.71 -48.59 27.44
CA THR A 120 -13.68 -48.66 25.97
C THR A 120 -13.23 -47.36 25.31
N LEU A 121 -13.06 -46.29 26.10
CA LEU A 121 -12.56 -44.97 25.70
C LEU A 121 -11.12 -44.71 26.14
N GLU A 122 -10.46 -45.69 26.77
CA GLU A 122 -9.06 -45.57 27.22
C GLU A 122 -8.03 -45.79 26.09
N ARG A 123 -8.49 -46.24 24.94
CA ARG A 123 -7.70 -46.39 23.70
C ARG A 123 -8.33 -45.58 22.57
N TRP A 124 -7.66 -45.46 21.44
CA TRP A 124 -8.14 -44.69 20.28
C TRP A 124 -9.15 -45.49 19.45
N THR A 125 -10.31 -45.77 20.05
CA THR A 125 -11.32 -46.71 19.53
C THR A 125 -12.29 -46.10 18.51
N TRP A 126 -12.16 -44.82 18.23
CA TRP A 126 -12.88 -44.08 17.18
C TRP A 126 -11.90 -43.26 16.34
N CYS A 127 -12.20 -43.01 15.06
CA CYS A 127 -11.24 -42.41 14.14
C CYS A 127 -10.83 -40.98 14.51
N ASP A 128 -11.71 -40.22 15.17
CA ASP A 128 -11.47 -38.83 15.52
C ASP A 128 -10.31 -38.69 16.51
N ALA A 129 -10.11 -39.72 17.36
CA ALA A 129 -8.99 -39.80 18.31
C ALA A 129 -7.62 -39.62 17.62
N LEU A 130 -7.52 -39.93 16.32
CA LEU A 130 -6.31 -39.80 15.52
C LEU A 130 -5.93 -38.35 15.20
N PHE A 131 -6.84 -37.38 15.36
CA PHE A 131 -6.50 -35.95 15.45
C PHE A 131 -6.12 -35.55 16.88
N MET A 132 -6.87 -36.06 17.86
CA MET A 132 -6.83 -35.57 19.23
C MET A 132 -5.49 -35.85 19.91
N ALA A 133 -5.05 -37.12 19.89
CA ALA A 133 -3.94 -37.59 20.70
C ALA A 133 -2.61 -37.75 19.97
N PRO A 134 -2.51 -38.38 18.77
CA PRO A 134 -1.21 -38.64 18.13
C PRO A 134 -0.33 -37.39 17.96
N PRO A 135 -0.85 -36.23 17.50
CA PRO A 135 -0.05 -35.03 17.39
C PRO A 135 0.62 -34.57 18.69
N VAL A 136 -0.01 -34.80 19.86
CA VAL A 136 0.58 -34.47 21.16
C VAL A 136 1.84 -35.31 21.40
N TYR A 137 1.78 -36.61 21.15
CA TYR A 137 2.92 -37.51 21.31
C TYR A 137 4.02 -37.26 20.28
N ALA A 138 3.66 -36.93 19.03
CA ALA A 138 4.62 -36.52 18.00
C ALA A 138 5.33 -35.22 18.38
N LYS A 139 4.58 -34.21 18.86
CA LYS A 139 5.11 -32.95 19.38
C LYS A 139 6.06 -33.18 20.56
N LEU A 140 5.69 -34.03 21.52
CA LEU A 140 6.56 -34.39 22.65
C LEU A 140 7.80 -35.16 22.24
N TYR A 141 7.70 -36.08 21.26
CA TYR A 141 8.87 -36.72 20.69
C TYR A 141 9.82 -35.68 20.09
N ARG A 142 9.31 -34.70 19.34
CA ARG A 142 10.14 -33.62 18.78
C ARG A 142 10.77 -32.74 19.87
N GLU A 143 10.03 -32.37 20.91
CA GLU A 143 10.55 -31.50 21.97
C GLU A 143 11.56 -32.21 22.90
N THR A 144 11.36 -33.50 23.17
CA THR A 144 12.15 -34.24 24.16
C THR A 144 13.20 -35.17 23.55
N ASN A 145 13.08 -35.45 22.25
CA ASN A 145 13.80 -36.52 21.54
C ASN A 145 13.65 -37.92 22.19
N ASN A 146 12.64 -38.14 23.03
CA ASN A 146 12.43 -39.40 23.72
C ASN A 146 11.53 -40.34 22.89
N ARG A 147 12.12 -41.41 22.36
CA ARG A 147 11.45 -42.37 21.46
C ARG A 147 10.24 -43.05 22.08
N LYS A 148 10.09 -43.09 23.40
CA LYS A 148 8.92 -43.71 24.05
C LYS A 148 7.59 -43.09 23.62
N TYR A 149 7.56 -41.77 23.41
CA TYR A 149 6.33 -41.08 22.95
C TYR A 149 5.99 -41.48 21.52
N LEU A 150 6.99 -41.53 20.64
CA LEU A 150 6.83 -42.02 19.27
C LEU A 150 6.36 -43.48 19.23
N GLN A 151 6.96 -44.36 20.05
CA GLN A 151 6.60 -45.78 20.11
C GLN A 151 5.17 -45.99 20.62
N PHE A 152 4.78 -45.29 21.68
CA PHE A 152 3.41 -45.34 22.18
C PHE A 152 2.41 -44.87 21.11
N MET A 153 2.70 -43.73 20.47
CA MET A 153 1.89 -43.20 19.40
C MET A 153 1.76 -44.18 18.23
N ASP A 154 2.87 -44.74 17.74
CA ASP A 154 2.88 -45.66 16.60
C ASP A 154 2.11 -46.94 16.90
N ASN A 155 2.27 -47.50 18.10
CA ASN A 155 1.53 -48.68 18.53
C ASN A 155 0.02 -48.45 18.58
N GLU A 156 -0.44 -47.36 19.20
CA GLU A 156 -1.88 -47.06 19.28
C GLU A 156 -2.45 -46.67 17.91
N TYR A 157 -1.72 -45.89 17.11
CA TYR A 157 -2.18 -45.48 15.77
C TYR A 157 -2.37 -46.71 14.87
N ARG A 158 -1.38 -47.61 14.84
CA ARG A 158 -1.46 -48.84 14.03
C ARG A 158 -2.58 -49.75 14.50
N ALA A 159 -2.83 -49.83 15.81
CA ALA A 159 -3.94 -50.61 16.34
C ALA A 159 -5.29 -50.03 15.88
N THR A 160 -5.47 -48.71 15.89
CA THR A 160 -6.66 -48.06 15.33
C THR A 160 -6.76 -48.25 13.82
N TYR A 161 -5.66 -48.12 13.08
CA TYR A 161 -5.62 -48.35 11.63
C TYR A 161 -6.07 -49.77 11.29
N GLU A 162 -5.47 -50.80 11.90
CA GLU A 162 -5.83 -52.19 11.60
C GLU A 162 -7.28 -52.52 11.96
N TYR A 163 -7.85 -51.79 12.93
CA TYR A 163 -9.23 -52.02 13.34
C TYR A 163 -10.25 -51.26 12.50
N LEU A 164 -10.04 -49.97 12.22
CA LEU A 164 -11.04 -49.07 11.64
C LEU A 164 -10.82 -48.71 10.16
N PHE A 165 -9.63 -48.93 9.60
CA PHE A 165 -9.34 -48.57 8.21
C PHE A 165 -9.87 -49.62 7.24
N ASP A 166 -10.76 -49.20 6.34
CA ASP A 166 -11.25 -50.05 5.26
C ASP A 166 -10.27 -50.00 4.07
N LYS A 167 -9.56 -51.12 3.85
CA LYS A 167 -8.52 -51.24 2.81
C LYS A 167 -9.08 -51.21 1.39
N GLU A 168 -10.39 -51.46 1.19
CA GLU A 168 -11.03 -51.41 -0.13
C GLU A 168 -11.40 -49.98 -0.50
N GLU A 169 -12.02 -49.26 0.44
CA GLU A 169 -12.50 -47.88 0.21
C GLU A 169 -11.43 -46.83 0.48
N ASN A 170 -10.33 -47.22 1.14
CA ASN A 170 -9.27 -46.35 1.64
C ASN A 170 -9.82 -45.21 2.52
N LEU A 171 -10.73 -45.55 3.45
CA LEU A 171 -11.38 -44.63 4.38
C LEU A 171 -11.49 -45.27 5.78
N PHE A 172 -11.58 -44.44 6.80
CA PHE A 172 -11.78 -44.86 8.18
C PHE A 172 -13.26 -44.89 8.55
N TYR A 173 -13.70 -46.03 9.08
CA TYR A 173 -14.95 -46.09 9.83
C TYR A 173 -14.84 -45.22 11.08
N ARG A 174 -15.95 -44.57 11.46
CA ARG A 174 -15.97 -43.73 12.66
C ARG A 174 -15.67 -44.55 13.91
N ASP A 175 -16.30 -45.72 14.02
CA ASP A 175 -16.05 -46.75 15.03
C ASP A 175 -16.62 -48.08 14.53
N TRP A 176 -16.52 -49.12 15.37
CA TRP A 176 -16.97 -50.48 15.01
C TRP A 176 -18.48 -50.59 14.73
N HIS A 177 -19.31 -49.67 15.23
CA HIS A 177 -20.76 -49.71 15.02
C HIS A 177 -21.15 -49.51 13.55
N TYR A 178 -20.24 -49.03 12.70
CA TYR A 178 -20.45 -48.86 11.27
C TYR A 178 -20.01 -50.06 10.42
N PHE A 179 -19.41 -51.07 11.03
CA PHE A 179 -19.08 -52.31 10.32
C PHE A 179 -20.34 -52.97 9.78
N GLY A 180 -20.33 -53.29 8.49
CA GLY A 180 -21.48 -53.88 7.80
C GLY A 180 -22.66 -52.93 7.55
N LYS A 181 -22.67 -51.71 8.10
CA LYS A 181 -23.72 -50.72 7.82
C LYS A 181 -23.57 -50.13 6.42
N LYS A 182 -24.72 -49.80 5.82
CA LYS A 182 -24.82 -49.24 4.47
C LYS A 182 -25.66 -47.97 4.47
N GLU A 183 -25.26 -47.04 3.61
CA GLU A 183 -26.03 -45.84 3.26
C GLU A 183 -27.26 -46.22 2.42
N ALA A 184 -28.15 -45.26 2.17
CA ALA A 184 -29.37 -45.49 1.38
C ALA A 184 -29.07 -45.97 -0.05
N ASN A 185 -27.93 -45.55 -0.61
CA ASN A 185 -27.45 -45.98 -1.93
C ASN A 185 -26.69 -47.33 -1.93
N GLY A 186 -26.62 -48.03 -0.79
CA GLY A 186 -25.95 -49.33 -0.65
C GLY A 186 -24.42 -49.27 -0.49
N LYS A 187 -23.81 -48.09 -0.45
CA LYS A 187 -22.38 -47.91 -0.15
C LYS A 187 -22.10 -48.03 1.35
N LYS A 188 -20.84 -48.26 1.71
CA LYS A 188 -20.40 -48.28 3.12
C LYS A 188 -20.53 -46.87 3.73
N VAL A 189 -20.82 -46.79 5.03
CA VAL A 189 -21.00 -45.52 5.74
C VAL A 189 -19.64 -44.94 6.16
N PHE A 190 -19.24 -43.83 5.53
CA PHE A 190 -18.04 -43.08 5.91
C PHE A 190 -18.38 -41.61 6.13
N TRP A 191 -18.17 -41.17 7.36
CA TRP A 191 -18.45 -39.82 7.78
C TRP A 191 -17.32 -38.86 7.35
N GLY A 192 -17.71 -37.75 6.72
CA GLY A 192 -16.81 -36.72 6.22
C GLY A 192 -15.89 -36.18 7.30
N ARG A 193 -16.45 -35.65 8.39
CA ARG A 193 -15.65 -35.09 9.48
C ARG A 193 -14.76 -36.13 10.17
N GLY A 194 -15.22 -37.37 10.33
CA GLY A 194 -14.42 -38.45 10.90
C GLY A 194 -13.12 -38.69 10.12
N ASN A 195 -13.22 -38.79 8.79
CA ASN A 195 -12.03 -38.92 7.94
C ASN A 195 -11.20 -37.64 7.87
N ALA A 196 -11.84 -36.48 7.99
CA ALA A 196 -11.15 -35.19 8.04
C ALA A 196 -10.28 -35.05 9.30
N TRP A 197 -10.73 -35.57 10.45
CA TRP A 197 -9.92 -35.66 11.66
C TRP A 197 -8.66 -36.50 11.43
N VAL A 198 -8.81 -37.69 10.86
CA VAL A 198 -7.66 -38.56 10.57
C VAL A 198 -6.64 -37.85 9.68
N LEU A 199 -7.10 -37.21 8.61
CA LEU A 199 -6.23 -36.60 7.63
C LEU A 199 -5.51 -35.35 8.16
N ALA A 200 -6.23 -34.50 8.90
CA ALA A 200 -5.63 -33.35 9.59
C ALA A 200 -4.66 -33.80 10.69
N GLY A 201 -4.98 -34.89 11.42
CA GLY A 201 -4.10 -35.47 12.44
C GLY A 201 -2.81 -36.02 11.85
N LEU A 202 -2.88 -36.65 10.68
CA LEU A 202 -1.70 -37.06 9.92
C LEU A 202 -0.85 -35.86 9.48
N ALA A 203 -1.48 -34.77 9.01
CA ALA A 203 -0.76 -33.54 8.67
C ALA A 203 -0.03 -32.95 9.88
N GLU A 204 -0.66 -32.93 11.06
CA GLU A 204 -0.01 -32.53 12.31
C GLU A 204 1.16 -33.45 12.67
N VAL A 205 0.98 -34.79 12.63
CA VAL A 205 2.05 -35.75 12.93
C VAL A 205 3.23 -35.60 11.97
N LEU A 206 2.98 -35.49 10.66
CA LEU A 206 4.02 -35.39 9.62
C LEU A 206 4.81 -34.07 9.70
N GLN A 207 4.22 -33.01 10.23
CA GLN A 207 4.94 -31.76 10.53
C GLN A 207 5.93 -31.91 11.67
N GLU A 208 5.75 -32.90 12.55
CA GLU A 208 6.55 -33.12 13.76
C GLU A 208 7.63 -34.19 13.54
N LEU A 209 7.34 -35.23 12.76
CA LEU A 209 8.28 -36.32 12.52
C LEU A 209 9.40 -35.90 11.54
N PRO A 210 10.70 -36.12 11.89
CA PRO A 210 11.82 -35.81 11.01
C PRO A 210 11.82 -36.61 9.71
N LYS A 211 12.24 -35.97 8.60
CA LYS A 211 12.46 -36.65 7.31
C LYS A 211 13.47 -37.80 7.46
N GLY A 212 13.22 -38.93 6.80
CA GLY A 212 14.08 -40.13 6.83
C GLY A 212 13.86 -41.07 8.02
N LEU A 213 12.98 -40.73 8.97
CA LEU A 213 12.57 -41.63 10.05
C LEU A 213 11.70 -42.77 9.49
N MET A 214 11.99 -44.03 9.88
CA MET A 214 11.27 -45.21 9.35
C MET A 214 9.77 -45.17 9.63
N GLU A 215 9.38 -44.79 10.85
CA GLU A 215 7.98 -44.67 11.24
C GLU A 215 7.25 -43.60 10.40
N ARG A 216 7.94 -42.53 9.99
CA ARG A 216 7.38 -41.46 9.16
C ARG A 216 6.94 -41.96 7.79
N ALA A 217 7.68 -42.89 7.18
CA ALA A 217 7.34 -43.42 5.85
C ALA A 217 5.95 -44.09 5.83
N TYR A 218 5.58 -44.79 6.91
CA TYR A 218 4.25 -45.37 7.06
C TYR A 218 3.15 -44.30 7.06
N TYR A 219 3.35 -43.22 7.80
CA TYR A 219 2.38 -42.11 7.86
C TYR A 219 2.31 -41.33 6.54
N GLU A 220 3.44 -41.15 5.83
CA GLU A 220 3.45 -40.55 4.49
C GLU A 220 2.63 -41.38 3.50
N GLU A 221 2.81 -42.71 3.49
CA GLU A 221 2.04 -43.59 2.61
C GLU A 221 0.54 -43.52 2.90
N LEU A 222 0.16 -43.60 4.20
CA LEU A 222 -1.24 -43.51 4.60
C LEU A 222 -1.85 -42.14 4.27
N PHE A 223 -1.09 -41.06 4.50
CA PHE A 223 -1.52 -39.70 4.19
C PHE A 223 -1.77 -39.50 2.70
N ILE A 224 -0.82 -39.89 1.84
CA ILE A 224 -0.96 -39.79 0.38
C ILE A 224 -2.17 -40.61 -0.10
N ARG A 225 -2.34 -41.82 0.43
CA ARG A 225 -3.46 -42.71 0.10
C ARG A 225 -4.82 -42.08 0.44
N LEU A 226 -4.96 -41.51 1.63
CA LEU A 226 -6.17 -40.82 2.04
C LEU A 226 -6.40 -39.53 1.24
N CYS A 227 -5.38 -38.70 1.05
CA CYS A 227 -5.48 -37.48 0.23
C CYS A 227 -5.97 -37.78 -1.18
N THR A 228 -5.41 -38.82 -1.81
CA THR A 228 -5.83 -39.27 -3.15
C THR A 228 -7.29 -39.71 -3.16
N ARG A 229 -7.72 -40.49 -2.16
CA ARG A 229 -9.11 -40.94 -2.05
C ARG A 229 -10.07 -39.77 -1.83
N ILE A 230 -9.75 -38.87 -0.90
CA ILE A 230 -10.56 -37.70 -0.55
C ILE A 230 -10.68 -36.75 -1.73
N ALA A 231 -9.60 -36.47 -2.46
CA ALA A 231 -9.63 -35.60 -3.64
C ALA A 231 -10.66 -36.08 -4.67
N GLY A 232 -10.76 -37.39 -4.90
CA GLY A 232 -11.75 -37.99 -5.81
C GLY A 232 -13.19 -38.01 -5.29
N LEU A 233 -13.44 -37.56 -4.06
CA LEU A 233 -14.77 -37.52 -3.43
C LEU A 233 -15.29 -36.08 -3.26
N GLN A 234 -14.58 -35.07 -3.80
CA GLN A 234 -15.05 -33.68 -3.76
C GLN A 234 -16.28 -33.49 -4.64
N ASN A 235 -17.30 -32.82 -4.12
CA ASN A 235 -18.50 -32.53 -4.88
C ASN A 235 -18.32 -31.37 -5.87
N GLU A 236 -19.27 -31.23 -6.79
CA GLU A 236 -19.26 -30.18 -7.82
C GLU A 236 -19.24 -28.76 -7.25
N ASP A 237 -19.84 -28.56 -6.08
CA ASP A 237 -19.90 -27.29 -5.35
C ASP A 237 -18.62 -26.99 -4.54
N GLY A 238 -17.66 -27.93 -4.51
CA GLY A 238 -16.36 -27.78 -3.85
C GLY A 238 -16.32 -28.27 -2.40
N TYR A 239 -17.47 -28.62 -1.82
CA TYR A 239 -17.54 -29.17 -0.47
C TYR A 239 -17.32 -30.68 -0.46
N TRP A 240 -16.97 -31.20 0.70
CA TRP A 240 -17.26 -32.58 1.06
C TRP A 240 -18.45 -32.56 2.01
N HIS A 241 -19.48 -33.33 1.69
CA HIS A 241 -20.67 -33.40 2.52
C HIS A 241 -20.52 -34.39 3.67
N ALA A 242 -21.52 -34.43 4.55
CA ALA A 242 -21.49 -35.23 5.77
C ALA A 242 -21.26 -36.73 5.50
N SER A 243 -21.83 -37.31 4.43
CA SER A 243 -21.47 -38.65 3.95
C SER A 243 -20.56 -38.55 2.72
N LEU A 244 -19.42 -39.25 2.78
CA LEU A 244 -18.44 -39.25 1.68
C LEU A 244 -18.85 -40.11 0.49
N LEU A 245 -19.65 -41.16 0.74
CA LEU A 245 -20.07 -42.11 -0.31
C LEU A 245 -21.57 -42.02 -0.64
N ASP A 246 -22.34 -41.22 0.09
CA ASP A 246 -23.74 -40.92 -0.23
C ASP A 246 -24.09 -39.42 -0.06
N PRO A 247 -23.40 -38.52 -0.79
CA PRO A 247 -23.67 -37.09 -0.70
C PRO A 247 -25.10 -36.70 -1.10
N ALA A 248 -25.78 -37.52 -1.92
CA ALA A 248 -27.17 -37.27 -2.33
C ALA A 248 -28.16 -37.34 -1.16
N SER A 249 -27.92 -38.23 -0.19
CA SER A 249 -28.72 -38.32 1.04
C SER A 249 -28.44 -37.19 2.04
N TYR A 250 -27.28 -36.54 1.91
CA TYR A 250 -26.82 -35.44 2.78
C TYR A 250 -26.29 -34.26 1.96
N PRO A 251 -27.11 -33.59 1.12
CA PRO A 251 -26.64 -32.64 0.12
C PRO A 251 -26.26 -31.26 0.67
N SER A 252 -26.37 -31.05 1.99
CA SER A 252 -26.00 -29.77 2.60
C SER A 252 -24.47 -29.59 2.56
N PRO A 253 -23.99 -28.37 2.24
CA PRO A 253 -22.60 -28.00 2.48
C PRO A 253 -22.18 -28.30 3.92
N GLU A 254 -20.92 -28.70 4.09
CA GLU A 254 -20.33 -29.01 5.40
C GLU A 254 -18.90 -28.46 5.46
N THR A 255 -18.67 -27.45 6.30
CA THR A 255 -17.42 -26.68 6.29
C THR A 255 -16.34 -27.25 7.22
N SER A 256 -16.68 -28.05 8.24
CA SER A 256 -15.64 -28.59 9.13
C SER A 256 -14.76 -29.63 8.42
N SER A 257 -15.37 -30.61 7.74
CA SER A 257 -14.65 -31.62 6.97
C SER A 257 -13.92 -30.98 5.79
N THR A 258 -14.61 -30.12 5.03
CA THR A 258 -14.00 -29.36 3.92
C THR A 258 -12.78 -28.56 4.41
N GLY A 259 -12.86 -27.91 5.57
CA GLY A 259 -11.76 -27.17 6.18
C GLY A 259 -10.53 -28.05 6.41
N PHE A 260 -10.70 -29.18 7.09
CA PHE A 260 -9.61 -30.10 7.39
C PHE A 260 -9.06 -30.82 6.16
N PHE A 261 -9.90 -31.14 5.17
CA PHE A 261 -9.42 -31.69 3.90
C PHE A 261 -8.59 -30.68 3.12
N VAL A 262 -9.06 -29.43 2.99
CA VAL A 262 -8.27 -28.37 2.33
C VAL A 262 -6.96 -28.13 3.07
N TYR A 263 -6.99 -28.09 4.41
CA TYR A 263 -5.78 -27.98 5.23
C TYR A 263 -4.76 -29.08 4.91
N ALA A 264 -5.18 -30.34 4.96
CA ALA A 264 -4.29 -31.45 4.72
C ALA A 264 -3.78 -31.50 3.26
N LEU A 265 -4.65 -31.30 2.27
CA LEU A 265 -4.25 -31.27 0.86
C LEU A 265 -3.23 -30.15 0.59
N ALA A 266 -3.49 -28.94 1.11
CA ALA A 266 -2.57 -27.81 1.01
C ALA A 266 -1.22 -28.08 1.71
N TYR A 267 -1.25 -28.67 2.91
CA TYR A 267 -0.04 -29.14 3.58
C TYR A 267 0.72 -30.16 2.73
N GLY A 268 0.03 -31.14 2.16
CA GLY A 268 0.64 -32.20 1.35
C GLY A 268 1.40 -31.65 0.13
N VAL A 269 0.83 -30.64 -0.54
CA VAL A 269 1.52 -29.93 -1.63
C VAL A 269 2.71 -29.13 -1.10
N ASN A 270 2.51 -28.29 -0.06
CA ASN A 270 3.59 -27.50 0.56
C ASN A 270 4.77 -28.36 1.08
N ALA A 271 4.50 -29.56 1.55
CA ALA A 271 5.50 -30.50 2.07
C ALA A 271 6.21 -31.32 0.97
N GLY A 272 5.75 -31.24 -0.29
CA GLY A 272 6.24 -32.03 -1.41
C GLY A 272 5.80 -33.49 -1.39
N LEU A 273 4.71 -33.82 -0.68
CA LEU A 273 4.14 -35.18 -0.59
C LEU A 273 3.10 -35.45 -1.67
N LEU A 274 2.44 -34.40 -2.16
CA LEU A 274 1.42 -34.45 -3.21
C LEU A 274 1.91 -33.65 -4.41
N ASN A 275 1.56 -34.11 -5.61
CA ASN A 275 1.85 -33.38 -6.84
C ASN A 275 0.99 -32.11 -6.92
N GLU A 276 1.60 -30.96 -7.19
CA GLU A 276 0.88 -29.69 -7.20
C GLU A 276 -0.20 -29.62 -8.30
N ASP A 277 0.12 -30.03 -9.52
CA ASP A 277 -0.79 -29.94 -10.68
C ASP A 277 -2.06 -30.78 -10.48
N ASP A 278 -1.92 -31.95 -9.85
CA ASP A 278 -3.03 -32.87 -9.61
C ASP A 278 -3.98 -32.36 -8.51
N PHE A 279 -3.43 -31.73 -7.46
CA PHE A 279 -4.19 -31.41 -6.25
C PHE A 279 -4.59 -29.93 -6.14
N MET A 280 -3.90 -29.02 -6.82
CA MET A 280 -4.21 -27.59 -6.78
C MET A 280 -5.66 -27.27 -7.21
N PRO A 281 -6.25 -27.87 -8.26
CA PRO A 281 -7.64 -27.62 -8.62
C PRO A 281 -8.63 -27.97 -7.51
N VAL A 282 -8.39 -29.09 -6.81
CA VAL A 282 -9.20 -29.58 -5.68
C VAL A 282 -9.09 -28.62 -4.49
N ILE A 283 -7.87 -28.18 -4.18
CA ILE A 283 -7.56 -27.24 -3.09
C ILE A 283 -8.23 -25.88 -3.34
N ILE A 284 -8.04 -25.30 -4.53
CA ILE A 284 -8.63 -24.01 -4.89
C ILE A 284 -10.15 -24.07 -4.79
N LYS A 285 -10.76 -25.14 -5.28
CA LYS A 285 -12.21 -25.33 -5.25
C LYS A 285 -12.75 -25.43 -3.83
N GLY A 286 -12.08 -26.20 -2.97
CA GLY A 286 -12.45 -26.34 -1.56
C GLY A 286 -12.22 -25.04 -0.78
N TRP A 287 -11.13 -24.33 -1.03
CA TRP A 287 -10.85 -23.05 -0.40
C TRP A 287 -11.88 -21.99 -0.79
N LYS A 288 -12.27 -21.95 -2.08
CA LYS A 288 -13.35 -21.07 -2.53
C LYS A 288 -14.65 -21.36 -1.79
N ALA A 289 -15.05 -22.63 -1.70
CA ALA A 289 -16.24 -23.05 -0.96
C ALA A 289 -16.21 -22.57 0.50
N LEU A 290 -15.07 -22.76 1.19
CA LEU A 290 -14.88 -22.27 2.56
C LEU A 290 -15.02 -20.75 2.68
N THR A 291 -14.45 -19.99 1.75
CA THR A 291 -14.57 -18.52 1.79
C THR A 291 -15.98 -18.02 1.51
N ASP A 292 -16.74 -18.70 0.63
CA ASP A 292 -18.14 -18.36 0.33
C ASP A 292 -19.09 -18.67 1.51
N ALA A 293 -18.66 -19.54 2.43
CA ALA A 293 -19.38 -19.88 3.65
C ALA A 293 -19.19 -18.87 4.80
N VAL A 294 -18.25 -17.93 4.67
CA VAL A 294 -18.05 -16.86 5.65
C VAL A 294 -19.02 -15.71 5.37
N ASP A 295 -19.82 -15.33 6.36
CA ASP A 295 -20.74 -14.19 6.20
C ASP A 295 -20.04 -12.83 6.39
N ALA A 296 -20.77 -11.74 6.14
CA ALA A 296 -20.24 -10.38 6.23
C ALA A 296 -19.76 -9.99 7.66
N SER A 297 -20.23 -10.68 8.70
CA SER A 297 -19.78 -10.47 10.08
C SER A 297 -18.48 -11.21 10.40
N GLY A 298 -18.07 -12.15 9.54
CA GLY A 298 -16.94 -13.04 9.77
C GLY A 298 -17.33 -14.41 10.34
N LYS A 299 -18.62 -14.69 10.55
CA LYS A 299 -19.07 -16.01 11.01
C LYS A 299 -18.85 -17.05 9.92
N LEU A 300 -18.27 -18.20 10.29
CA LEU A 300 -18.22 -19.36 9.41
C LEU A 300 -19.52 -20.15 9.52
N GLY A 301 -20.27 -20.25 8.42
CA GLY A 301 -21.51 -21.03 8.35
C GLY A 301 -21.29 -22.49 7.95
N TRP A 302 -22.39 -23.24 7.87
CA TRP A 302 -22.43 -24.63 7.40
C TRP A 302 -21.57 -25.62 8.19
N VAL A 303 -21.32 -25.35 9.47
CA VAL A 303 -20.56 -26.29 10.31
C VAL A 303 -21.55 -27.29 10.91
N GLN A 304 -21.41 -28.58 10.63
CA GLN A 304 -22.27 -29.60 11.24
C GLN A 304 -22.03 -29.63 12.76
N PRO A 305 -23.08 -29.59 13.63
CA PRO A 305 -22.95 -29.67 15.08
C PRO A 305 -22.25 -30.95 15.60
N ILE A 306 -21.92 -30.97 16.89
CA ILE A 306 -21.30 -32.13 17.56
C ILE A 306 -22.13 -33.41 17.29
N GLY A 307 -21.46 -34.51 16.96
CA GLY A 307 -22.10 -35.77 16.57
C GLY A 307 -21.11 -36.86 16.19
N ALA A 308 -21.65 -38.03 15.83
CA ALA A 308 -20.89 -39.25 15.53
C ALA A 308 -21.33 -39.92 14.21
N ASP A 309 -22.08 -39.17 13.39
CA ASP A 309 -22.82 -39.65 12.22
C ASP A 309 -23.11 -38.47 11.25
N PRO A 310 -23.34 -38.73 9.95
CA PRO A 310 -23.80 -37.71 9.01
C PRO A 310 -25.17 -37.12 9.40
N ARG A 311 -25.29 -35.78 9.44
CA ARG A 311 -26.53 -35.07 9.77
C ARG A 311 -26.78 -33.89 8.84
N LYS A 312 -28.01 -33.39 8.84
CA LYS A 312 -28.41 -32.18 8.11
C LYS A 312 -27.76 -30.93 8.70
N VAL A 313 -27.29 -30.04 7.83
CA VAL A 313 -26.59 -28.80 8.18
C VAL A 313 -27.34 -27.61 7.59
N THR A 314 -27.38 -26.48 8.30
CA THR A 314 -27.91 -25.20 7.81
C THR A 314 -26.83 -24.13 7.76
N ARG A 315 -27.05 -23.09 6.96
CA ARG A 315 -26.11 -21.97 6.78
C ARG A 315 -25.71 -21.32 8.09
N ASP A 316 -26.64 -21.18 9.03
CA ASP A 316 -26.41 -20.45 10.28
C ASP A 316 -25.71 -21.29 11.36
N MET A 317 -25.53 -22.59 11.15
CA MET A 317 -24.82 -23.44 12.10
C MET A 317 -23.31 -23.17 12.02
N THR A 318 -22.69 -22.97 13.19
CA THR A 318 -21.25 -22.77 13.37
C THR A 318 -20.78 -23.57 14.57
N GLU A 319 -19.52 -24.00 14.56
CA GLU A 319 -18.86 -24.65 15.69
C GLU A 319 -17.38 -24.27 15.75
N VAL A 320 -16.82 -24.28 16.95
CA VAL A 320 -15.45 -23.81 17.23
C VAL A 320 -14.39 -24.60 16.46
N TYR A 321 -14.57 -25.91 16.29
CA TYR A 321 -13.64 -26.75 15.54
C TYR A 321 -13.68 -26.48 14.03
N GLY A 322 -14.83 -26.07 13.48
CA GLY A 322 -14.92 -25.64 12.08
C GLY A 322 -14.11 -24.36 11.83
N VAL A 323 -14.13 -23.43 12.79
CA VAL A 323 -13.28 -22.24 12.75
C VAL A 323 -11.79 -22.61 12.83
N GLY A 324 -11.41 -23.55 13.72
CA GLY A 324 -10.06 -24.09 13.77
C GLY A 324 -9.60 -24.65 12.43
N ALA A 325 -10.42 -25.49 11.80
CA ALA A 325 -10.17 -26.07 10.49
C ALA A 325 -9.96 -25.00 9.40
N PHE A 326 -10.84 -23.98 9.38
CA PHE A 326 -10.74 -22.86 8.42
C PHE A 326 -9.44 -22.07 8.58
N LEU A 327 -9.02 -21.79 9.82
CA LEU A 327 -7.80 -21.04 10.09
C LEU A 327 -6.54 -21.84 9.70
N ALA A 328 -6.51 -23.13 10.04
CA ALA A 328 -5.41 -24.03 9.64
C ALA A 328 -5.29 -24.11 8.10
N ALA A 329 -6.42 -24.30 7.40
CA ALA A 329 -6.46 -24.30 5.95
C ALA A 329 -5.96 -22.98 5.36
N GLY A 330 -6.49 -21.85 5.84
CA GLY A 330 -6.08 -20.53 5.37
C GLY A 330 -4.59 -20.24 5.56
N CYS A 331 -3.98 -20.74 6.64
CA CYS A 331 -2.53 -20.59 6.87
C CYS A 331 -1.69 -21.42 5.88
N GLN A 332 -2.12 -22.62 5.50
CA GLN A 332 -1.44 -23.40 4.46
C GLN A 332 -1.63 -22.80 3.06
N ILE A 333 -2.84 -22.31 2.74
CA ILE A 333 -3.10 -21.57 1.50
C ILE A 333 -2.25 -20.30 1.42
N TYR A 334 -2.09 -19.57 2.53
CA TYR A 334 -1.21 -18.41 2.58
C TYR A 334 0.23 -18.77 2.23
N LYS A 335 0.76 -19.87 2.80
CA LYS A 335 2.11 -20.36 2.45
C LYS A 335 2.24 -20.73 0.97
N MET A 336 1.21 -21.30 0.35
CA MET A 336 1.19 -21.60 -1.09
C MET A 336 1.20 -20.33 -1.95
N ALA A 337 0.50 -19.29 -1.49
CA ALA A 337 0.40 -18.01 -2.21
C ALA A 337 1.66 -17.13 -2.09
N VAL A 338 2.53 -17.40 -1.10
CA VAL A 338 3.78 -16.68 -0.87
C VAL A 338 4.95 -17.55 -1.34
N ASP A 339 5.42 -17.28 -2.56
CA ASP A 339 6.51 -18.01 -3.24
C ASP A 339 7.79 -18.09 -2.36
N THR A 340 8.20 -19.31 -2.00
CA THR A 340 9.32 -19.54 -1.07
C THR A 340 10.71 -19.32 -1.69
N GLU A 341 10.81 -19.30 -3.04
CA GLU A 341 12.03 -18.98 -3.78
C GLU A 341 12.25 -17.46 -3.97
N ALA A 342 11.24 -16.66 -3.62
CA ALA A 342 11.30 -15.21 -3.64
C ALA A 342 11.26 -14.63 -2.23
N ASP A 343 11.84 -13.44 -2.07
CA ASP A 343 11.58 -12.59 -0.92
C ASP A 343 10.35 -11.74 -1.21
N TYR A 344 9.31 -11.91 -0.39
CA TYR A 344 8.23 -10.94 -0.29
C TYR A 344 8.63 -9.84 0.68
N ILE A 345 8.77 -8.62 0.17
CA ILE A 345 9.30 -7.47 0.89
C ILE A 345 8.19 -6.44 1.03
N LYS A 346 7.63 -6.34 2.24
CA LYS A 346 6.67 -5.30 2.62
C LYS A 346 7.42 -4.06 3.06
N ILE A 347 7.07 -2.91 2.48
CA ILE A 347 7.78 -1.65 2.71
C ILE A 347 6.80 -0.64 3.30
N TRP A 348 7.19 -0.03 4.42
CA TRP A 348 6.38 0.94 5.13
C TRP A 348 6.68 2.36 4.67
N PRO A 349 5.67 3.23 4.54
CA PRO A 349 5.87 4.59 4.06
C PRO A 349 6.56 5.49 5.09
N ASP A 350 7.34 6.45 4.59
CA ASP A 350 7.78 7.64 5.31
C ASP A 350 6.87 8.83 5.02
N ARG A 351 6.18 9.29 6.06
CA ARG A 351 5.22 10.40 6.01
C ARG A 351 5.79 11.72 6.54
N LYS A 352 6.98 11.71 7.14
CA LYS A 352 7.48 12.88 7.90
C LYS A 352 8.55 13.65 7.14
N THR A 353 9.35 12.98 6.33
CA THR A 353 10.45 13.63 5.63
C THR A 353 9.94 14.46 4.44
N MET A 354 10.38 15.71 4.35
CA MET A 354 10.14 16.56 3.18
C MET A 354 10.96 16.04 1.98
N GLN A 355 10.28 15.64 0.92
CA GLN A 355 10.92 15.17 -0.31
C GLN A 355 11.30 16.34 -1.22
N GLY A 356 12.34 16.17 -2.04
CA GLY A 356 12.79 17.10 -3.08
C GLY A 356 12.18 16.84 -4.46
N ASN A 357 11.01 16.19 -4.50
CA ASN A 357 10.35 15.79 -5.73
C ASN A 357 9.80 17.01 -6.50
N PRO A 358 10.03 17.12 -7.82
CA PRO A 358 9.53 18.23 -8.64
C PRO A 358 8.00 18.25 -8.70
N LEU A 359 7.40 19.44 -8.85
CA LEU A 359 5.97 19.71 -8.85
C LEU A 359 5.27 19.05 -7.65
N SER A 360 5.90 19.10 -6.48
CA SER A 360 5.37 18.59 -5.22
C SER A 360 5.84 19.45 -4.06
N GLY A 361 4.96 19.69 -3.08
CA GLY A 361 5.35 20.35 -1.84
C GLY A 361 5.24 21.88 -1.87
N TRP A 362 5.87 22.55 -0.89
CA TRP A 362 5.72 23.98 -0.69
C TRP A 362 6.66 24.82 -1.57
N VAL A 363 6.16 25.99 -1.97
CA VAL A 363 6.88 27.02 -2.74
C VAL A 363 7.00 28.29 -1.92
N VAL A 364 8.16 28.95 -1.94
CA VAL A 364 8.34 30.28 -1.32
C VAL A 364 8.07 31.36 -2.36
N TYR A 365 7.44 32.46 -1.98
CA TYR A 365 7.14 33.55 -2.89
C TYR A 365 8.09 34.75 -2.73
N ALA A 366 8.55 35.29 -3.86
CA ALA A 366 9.26 36.56 -3.93
C ALA A 366 8.65 37.46 -5.00
N ASN A 367 8.42 38.74 -4.65
CA ASN A 367 7.88 39.74 -5.55
C ASN A 367 8.87 40.87 -5.84
N GLU A 368 8.42 41.89 -6.59
CA GLU A 368 9.23 43.04 -6.96
C GLU A 368 9.71 43.90 -5.78
N ASN A 369 9.12 43.71 -4.59
CA ASN A 369 9.42 44.44 -3.36
C ASN A 369 10.25 43.62 -2.35
N VAL A 370 10.95 42.58 -2.81
CA VAL A 370 11.80 41.75 -1.95
C VAL A 370 12.81 42.58 -1.16
N SER A 371 12.90 42.33 0.15
CA SER A 371 13.79 43.07 1.05
C SER A 371 15.22 42.52 1.04
N ASP A 372 16.20 43.36 1.37
CA ASP A 372 17.62 42.94 1.37
C ASP A 372 17.91 41.85 2.44
N ASP A 373 17.06 41.74 3.47
CA ASP A 373 17.15 40.74 4.53
C ASP A 373 16.20 39.54 4.33
N PHE A 374 15.66 39.34 3.12
CA PHE A 374 14.66 38.31 2.80
C PHE A 374 15.05 36.92 3.34
N TRP A 375 16.20 36.40 2.92
CA TRP A 375 16.65 35.08 3.36
C TRP A 375 16.98 35.01 4.85
N LYS A 376 17.49 36.11 5.44
CA LYS A 376 17.74 36.17 6.87
C LYS A 376 16.44 35.98 7.66
N LYS A 377 15.35 36.62 7.25
CA LYS A 377 14.03 36.46 7.87
C LYS A 377 13.50 35.03 7.71
N TYR A 378 13.63 34.46 6.52
CA TYR A 378 13.06 33.16 6.20
C TYR A 378 13.87 31.97 6.73
N ASP A 379 15.13 32.20 7.12
CA ASP A 379 15.93 31.23 7.88
C ASP A 379 15.67 31.29 9.39
N HIS A 380 14.93 32.30 9.86
CA HIS A 380 14.71 32.57 11.27
C HIS A 380 13.23 32.72 11.60
N ILE A 381 12.42 31.73 11.21
CA ILE A 381 10.98 31.70 11.48
C ILE A 381 10.73 30.99 12.82
N TYR A 382 10.21 31.69 13.82
CA TYR A 382 9.84 31.07 15.09
C TYR A 382 8.52 30.30 14.96
N VAL A 383 8.51 29.04 15.39
CA VAL A 383 7.34 28.16 15.39
C VAL A 383 6.93 27.89 16.84
N PRO A 384 5.84 28.48 17.34
CA PRO A 384 5.36 28.28 18.71
C PRO A 384 5.16 26.81 19.06
N GLU A 385 4.57 26.04 18.15
CA GLU A 385 4.27 24.60 18.32
C GLU A 385 5.53 23.74 18.49
N LYS A 386 6.69 24.19 17.97
CA LYS A 386 7.98 23.53 18.15
C LYS A 386 8.86 24.15 19.24
N GLY A 387 8.47 25.31 19.77
CA GLY A 387 9.27 26.08 20.73
C GLY A 387 10.66 26.47 20.19
N THR A 388 10.84 26.55 18.87
CA THR A 388 12.14 26.80 18.24
C THR A 388 11.99 27.54 16.92
N THR A 389 13.12 27.98 16.39
CA THR A 389 13.24 28.64 15.08
C THR A 389 13.56 27.61 14.00
N VAL A 390 12.95 27.74 12.83
CA VAL A 390 13.15 26.88 11.66
C VAL A 390 13.54 27.68 10.44
N LYS A 391 14.10 27.00 9.43
CA LYS A 391 14.37 27.58 8.11
C LYS A 391 13.26 27.21 7.14
N ILE A 392 12.86 28.16 6.29
CA ILE A 392 11.82 27.90 5.28
C ILE A 392 12.21 26.76 4.33
N SER A 393 13.51 26.59 4.04
CA SER A 393 14.04 25.56 3.16
C SER A 393 13.89 24.14 3.70
N ASP A 394 13.57 23.99 4.99
CA ASP A 394 13.23 22.69 5.58
C ASP A 394 11.82 22.23 5.14
N TYR A 395 10.99 23.16 4.66
CA TYR A 395 9.57 22.94 4.29
C TYR A 395 9.28 23.18 2.81
N ALA A 396 10.05 24.04 2.14
CA ALA A 396 9.87 24.40 0.74
C ALA A 396 11.10 24.11 -0.12
N ARG A 397 10.88 23.68 -1.36
CA ARG A 397 11.94 23.29 -2.30
C ARG A 397 11.99 24.13 -3.58
N ALA A 398 11.09 25.08 -3.72
CA ALA A 398 11.08 26.01 -4.84
C ALA A 398 10.88 27.45 -4.39
N LEU A 399 11.44 28.41 -5.13
CA LEU A 399 11.20 29.85 -4.98
C LEU A 399 10.49 30.36 -6.24
N TYR A 400 9.25 30.82 -6.09
CA TYR A 400 8.50 31.49 -7.14
C TYR A 400 8.74 33.00 -7.13
N ILE A 401 9.35 33.50 -8.20
CA ILE A 401 9.71 34.89 -8.42
C ILE A 401 8.70 35.51 -9.39
N ARG A 402 7.78 36.32 -8.87
CA ARG A 402 6.87 37.15 -9.67
C ARG A 402 7.41 38.57 -9.74
N THR A 403 7.95 38.99 -10.87
CA THR A 403 8.47 40.36 -11.03
C THR A 403 8.29 40.88 -12.45
N HIS A 404 8.66 42.14 -12.64
CA HIS A 404 8.47 42.89 -13.88
C HIS A 404 9.42 42.43 -14.98
N TRP A 405 8.97 42.51 -16.23
CA TRP A 405 9.84 42.35 -17.40
C TRP A 405 11.03 43.33 -17.39
N SER A 406 10.81 44.59 -16.99
CA SER A 406 11.86 45.60 -16.80
C SER A 406 12.93 45.21 -15.76
N THR A 407 12.59 44.37 -14.79
CA THR A 407 13.58 43.83 -13.84
C THR A 407 14.44 42.75 -14.49
N PHE A 408 13.83 41.87 -15.29
CA PHE A 408 14.53 40.78 -15.98
C PHE A 408 15.32 41.24 -17.21
N ASN A 409 14.88 42.32 -17.86
CA ASN A 409 15.49 42.82 -19.08
C ASN A 409 15.40 44.35 -19.15
N PRO A 410 16.21 45.06 -18.34
CA PRO A 410 16.13 46.52 -18.21
C PRO A 410 16.48 47.29 -19.49
N ALA A 411 17.32 46.71 -20.36
CA ALA A 411 17.67 47.25 -21.67
C ALA A 411 17.79 46.12 -22.69
N GLU A 412 17.65 46.42 -23.99
CA GLU A 412 17.73 45.39 -25.03
C GLU A 412 19.08 44.67 -24.99
N GLY A 413 19.07 43.33 -24.86
CA GLY A 413 20.28 42.51 -24.71
C GLY A 413 20.96 42.56 -23.33
N VAL A 414 20.42 43.30 -22.36
CA VAL A 414 20.92 43.37 -20.99
C VAL A 414 19.95 42.66 -20.05
N TYR A 415 20.44 41.69 -19.29
CA TYR A 415 19.58 40.84 -18.47
C TYR A 415 19.81 41.03 -16.97
N GLY A 416 18.71 41.17 -16.22
CA GLY A 416 18.72 41.46 -14.80
C GLY A 416 19.26 40.32 -13.94
N TRP A 417 19.21 39.07 -14.42
CA TRP A 417 19.88 37.97 -13.72
C TRP A 417 21.42 38.09 -13.74
N ASP A 418 21.97 38.96 -14.59
CA ASP A 418 23.40 39.28 -14.62
C ASP A 418 23.70 40.65 -13.98
N THR A 419 22.79 41.61 -14.10
CA THR A 419 23.03 43.03 -13.73
C THR A 419 22.26 43.54 -12.52
N ASN A 420 21.16 42.91 -12.10
CA ASN A 420 20.36 43.35 -10.96
C ASN A 420 20.78 42.62 -9.69
N GLU A 421 21.52 43.30 -8.82
CA GLU A 421 22.07 42.74 -7.59
C GLU A 421 21.01 42.19 -6.62
N LYS A 422 19.81 42.78 -6.56
CA LYS A 422 18.74 42.25 -5.71
C LYS A 422 18.19 40.94 -6.26
N LEU A 423 17.91 40.88 -7.56
CA LEU A 423 17.45 39.65 -8.22
C LEU A 423 18.48 38.53 -8.08
N LYS A 424 19.76 38.84 -8.30
CA LYS A 424 20.87 37.89 -8.13
C LYS A 424 20.96 37.33 -6.72
N LYS A 425 20.89 38.18 -5.69
CA LYS A 425 20.93 37.75 -4.29
C LYS A 425 19.77 36.84 -3.92
N VAL A 426 18.57 37.14 -4.42
CA VAL A 426 17.38 36.33 -4.17
C VAL A 426 17.51 34.97 -4.86
N ILE A 427 17.89 34.94 -6.13
CA ILE A 427 18.13 33.71 -6.89
C ILE A 427 19.23 32.87 -6.23
N GLN A 428 20.40 33.46 -5.99
CA GLN A 428 21.53 32.72 -5.43
C GLN A 428 21.20 32.16 -4.04
N GLY A 429 20.49 32.92 -3.20
CA GLY A 429 20.10 32.42 -1.90
C GLY A 429 19.12 31.24 -1.97
N ALA A 430 18.27 31.13 -2.99
CA ALA A 430 17.47 29.92 -3.22
C ALA A 430 18.38 28.73 -3.59
N LEU A 431 19.33 28.95 -4.51
CA LEU A 431 20.25 27.91 -4.98
C LEU A 431 21.17 27.40 -3.87
N ASP A 432 21.68 28.29 -3.01
CA ASP A 432 22.50 27.94 -1.85
C ASP A 432 21.75 27.05 -0.84
N ARG A 433 20.41 27.09 -0.87
CA ARG A 433 19.50 26.25 -0.05
C ARG A 433 19.04 24.98 -0.78
N GLY A 434 19.55 24.74 -1.99
CA GLY A 434 19.17 23.60 -2.83
C GLY A 434 17.72 23.69 -3.34
N MET A 435 17.18 24.90 -3.47
CA MET A 435 15.84 25.13 -4.00
C MET A 435 15.88 25.34 -5.52
N ARG A 436 14.83 24.92 -6.23
CA ARG A 436 14.61 25.28 -7.63
C ARG A 436 13.91 26.64 -7.75
N LEU A 437 13.94 27.20 -8.94
CA LEU A 437 13.35 28.50 -9.24
C LEU A 437 12.04 28.33 -10.01
N SER A 438 11.08 29.21 -9.79
CA SER A 438 9.90 29.37 -10.64
C SER A 438 9.71 30.83 -10.98
N PHE A 439 9.11 31.14 -12.11
CA PHE A 439 9.04 32.52 -12.58
C PHE A 439 7.69 32.90 -13.16
N ARG A 440 7.28 34.14 -12.90
CA ARG A 440 6.26 34.88 -13.66
C ARG A 440 6.82 36.23 -14.07
N VAL A 441 6.66 36.55 -15.35
CA VAL A 441 7.09 37.83 -15.92
C VAL A 441 5.86 38.70 -16.14
N VAL A 442 5.73 39.78 -15.35
CA VAL A 442 4.60 40.72 -15.44
C VAL A 442 4.96 41.85 -16.41
N VAL A 443 4.04 42.17 -17.34
CA VAL A 443 4.25 43.27 -18.32
C VAL A 443 3.34 44.48 -18.09
N ASP A 444 2.23 44.31 -17.38
CA ASP A 444 1.25 45.37 -17.14
C ASP A 444 1.65 46.22 -15.93
N SER A 445 1.64 47.54 -16.12
CA SER A 445 2.08 48.52 -15.12
C SER A 445 0.94 49.13 -14.31
N ARG A 446 -0.32 48.74 -14.53
CA ARG A 446 -1.47 49.23 -13.74
C ARG A 446 -1.30 48.85 -12.27
N ASP A 447 -1.61 49.79 -11.39
CA ASP A 447 -1.44 49.68 -9.93
C ASP A 447 0.01 49.35 -9.48
N ARG A 448 1.02 49.57 -10.33
CA ARG A 448 2.44 49.36 -10.00
C ARG A 448 3.17 50.67 -9.74
N LYS A 449 4.15 50.64 -8.83
CA LYS A 449 5.03 51.78 -8.55
C LYS A 449 5.96 52.11 -9.73
N ASN A 450 6.43 51.07 -10.43
CA ASN A 450 7.38 51.15 -11.53
C ASN A 450 6.78 50.54 -12.79
N GLU A 451 7.22 50.99 -13.98
CA GLU A 451 6.79 50.39 -15.24
C GLU A 451 7.27 48.94 -15.32
N ALA A 452 6.34 48.03 -15.61
CA ALA A 452 6.61 46.60 -15.68
C ALA A 452 7.25 46.21 -17.03
N THR A 453 6.90 46.92 -18.10
CA THR A 453 7.54 46.78 -19.42
C THR A 453 8.77 47.71 -19.52
N PRO A 454 9.91 47.24 -20.06
CA PRO A 454 11.12 48.05 -20.21
C PRO A 454 10.92 49.28 -21.12
N ALA A 455 11.60 50.39 -20.83
CA ALA A 455 11.48 51.63 -21.60
C ALA A 455 11.80 51.46 -23.09
N TYR A 456 12.81 50.65 -23.42
CA TYR A 456 13.27 50.44 -24.79
C TYR A 456 12.18 49.88 -25.73
N VAL A 457 11.15 49.21 -25.18
CA VAL A 457 10.02 48.68 -25.95
C VAL A 457 9.16 49.83 -26.47
N PHE A 458 8.90 50.83 -25.62
CA PHE A 458 8.16 52.03 -26.01
C PHE A 458 9.00 52.95 -26.89
N ASP A 459 10.30 53.05 -26.63
CA ASP A 459 11.24 53.84 -27.46
C ASP A 459 11.36 53.25 -28.88
N ALA A 460 11.17 51.93 -29.02
CA ALA A 460 11.08 51.25 -30.31
C ALA A 460 9.73 51.49 -31.04
N GLY A 461 8.77 52.18 -30.42
CA GLY A 461 7.49 52.58 -31.03
C GLY A 461 6.29 51.71 -30.68
N ALA A 462 6.41 50.78 -29.72
CA ALA A 462 5.27 49.95 -29.30
C ALA A 462 4.12 50.82 -28.75
N LYS A 463 2.89 50.56 -29.22
CA LYS A 463 1.71 51.25 -28.71
C LYS A 463 1.40 50.85 -27.28
N TYR A 464 0.88 51.79 -26.50
CA TYR A 464 0.59 51.60 -25.08
C TYR A 464 -0.64 52.39 -24.63
N TYR A 465 -1.18 52.01 -23.48
CA TYR A 465 -2.12 52.80 -22.70
C TYR A 465 -1.49 53.22 -21.38
N THR A 466 -2.02 54.28 -20.77
CA THR A 466 -1.53 54.80 -19.50
C THR A 466 -2.56 54.64 -18.39
N ASP A 467 -2.09 54.33 -17.19
CA ASP A 467 -2.86 54.36 -15.95
C ASP A 467 -2.00 55.01 -14.86
N ASN A 468 -2.51 56.05 -14.20
CA ASN A 468 -1.77 56.83 -13.20
C ASN A 468 -0.33 57.22 -13.64
N GLY A 469 -0.17 57.56 -14.93
CA GLY A 469 1.10 57.97 -15.51
C GLY A 469 2.10 56.83 -15.82
N LYS A 470 1.69 55.56 -15.71
CA LYS A 470 2.53 54.39 -16.06
C LYS A 470 2.06 53.76 -17.37
N ARG A 471 3.01 53.41 -18.25
CA ARG A 471 2.73 52.81 -19.56
C ARG A 471 2.58 51.30 -19.45
N SER A 472 1.55 50.76 -20.10
CA SER A 472 1.35 49.33 -20.32
C SER A 472 1.15 49.07 -21.81
N PRO A 473 1.86 48.10 -22.40
CA PRO A 473 1.79 47.84 -23.83
C PRO A 473 0.43 47.24 -24.21
N TYR A 474 -0.02 47.50 -25.44
CA TYR A 474 -1.07 46.68 -26.03
C TYR A 474 -0.50 45.33 -26.46
N PRO A 475 -1.11 44.21 -26.07
CA PRO A 475 -0.55 42.88 -26.31
C PRO A 475 -0.71 42.41 -27.77
N ASP A 476 -1.55 43.07 -28.56
CA ASP A 476 -1.69 42.91 -30.01
C ASP A 476 -0.86 43.92 -30.82
N ASP A 477 0.05 44.66 -30.18
CA ASP A 477 1.03 45.49 -30.88
C ASP A 477 2.22 44.64 -31.38
N PRO A 478 2.57 44.71 -32.68
CA PRO A 478 3.61 43.85 -33.25
C PRO A 478 5.02 44.16 -32.71
N ILE A 479 5.32 45.41 -32.34
CA ILE A 479 6.63 45.78 -31.79
C ILE A 479 6.75 45.21 -30.37
N PHE A 480 5.70 45.32 -29.56
CA PHE A 480 5.64 44.64 -28.27
C PHE A 480 5.87 43.13 -28.41
N GLN A 481 5.15 42.47 -29.32
CA GLN A 481 5.26 41.03 -29.52
C GLN A 481 6.66 40.60 -29.96
N GLU A 482 7.28 41.33 -30.89
CA GLU A 482 8.66 41.09 -31.34
C GLU A 482 9.66 41.17 -30.17
N LYS A 483 9.62 42.27 -29.41
CA LYS A 483 10.55 42.49 -28.30
C LYS A 483 10.34 41.49 -27.16
N TYR A 484 9.08 41.17 -26.84
CA TYR A 484 8.76 40.18 -25.82
C TYR A 484 9.20 38.77 -26.25
N ALA A 485 8.98 38.39 -27.51
CA ALA A 485 9.44 37.10 -28.04
C ALA A 485 10.96 36.95 -27.95
N LYS A 486 11.72 37.98 -28.34
CA LYS A 486 13.19 37.99 -28.20
C LYS A 486 13.65 37.85 -26.76
N PHE A 487 12.94 38.47 -25.82
CA PHE A 487 13.21 38.30 -24.40
C PHE A 487 12.91 36.87 -23.93
N ILE A 488 11.75 36.29 -24.27
CA ILE A 488 11.37 34.94 -23.86
C ILE A 488 12.32 33.89 -24.42
N GLU A 489 12.82 34.07 -25.64
CA GLU A 489 13.87 33.22 -26.20
C GLU A 489 15.14 33.23 -25.34
N ALA A 490 15.66 34.42 -24.99
CA ALA A 490 16.83 34.55 -24.13
C ALA A 490 16.57 34.05 -22.70
N PHE A 491 15.36 34.26 -22.19
CA PHE A 491 14.94 33.76 -20.88
C PHE A 491 14.94 32.24 -20.84
N ALA A 492 14.43 31.58 -21.89
CA ALA A 492 14.45 30.13 -22.01
C ALA A 492 15.86 29.56 -22.20
N GLN A 493 16.76 30.24 -22.93
CA GLN A 493 18.17 29.85 -23.01
C GLN A 493 18.82 29.77 -21.63
N LYS A 494 18.40 30.64 -20.69
CA LYS A 494 18.90 30.64 -19.32
C LYS A 494 18.17 29.66 -18.40
N TYR A 495 16.85 29.50 -18.55
CA TYR A 495 15.98 28.90 -17.54
C TYR A 495 15.14 27.69 -18.02
N ASN A 496 15.32 27.18 -19.23
CA ASN A 496 14.72 25.90 -19.66
C ASN A 496 15.57 24.69 -19.21
N ASP A 497 15.93 24.68 -17.93
CA ASP A 497 16.71 23.62 -17.27
C ASP A 497 15.92 23.08 -16.06
N PRO A 498 15.42 21.83 -16.09
CA PRO A 498 14.61 21.26 -15.02
C PRO A 498 15.41 20.97 -13.73
N ASP A 499 16.75 21.05 -13.75
CA ASP A 499 17.56 20.95 -12.53
C ASP A 499 17.62 22.27 -11.78
N LEU A 500 17.46 23.38 -12.51
CA LEU A 500 17.45 24.72 -11.96
C LEU A 500 16.03 25.24 -11.71
N VAL A 501 15.07 24.87 -12.55
CA VAL A 501 13.75 25.51 -12.63
C VAL A 501 12.64 24.48 -12.46
N GLU A 502 11.72 24.78 -11.55
CA GLU A 502 10.58 23.96 -11.18
C GLU A 502 9.41 24.14 -12.15
N PHE A 503 9.04 25.40 -12.45
CA PHE A 503 8.04 25.72 -13.48
C PHE A 503 8.16 27.16 -13.97
N ILE A 504 7.59 27.43 -15.14
CA ILE A 504 7.40 28.76 -15.70
C ILE A 504 5.90 29.06 -15.80
N ASP A 505 5.48 30.15 -15.19
CA ASP A 505 4.15 30.72 -15.42
C ASP A 505 4.15 31.47 -16.74
N GLY A 506 3.69 30.79 -17.79
CA GLY A 506 3.84 31.18 -19.18
C GLY A 506 2.75 32.14 -19.66
N TYR A 507 2.15 32.92 -18.76
CA TYR A 507 1.16 33.94 -19.12
C TYR A 507 1.33 35.19 -18.25
N GLY A 508 1.96 36.22 -18.83
CA GLY A 508 2.33 37.46 -18.13
C GLY A 508 1.43 38.67 -18.39
N LEU A 509 0.38 38.50 -19.19
CA LEU A 509 -0.47 39.59 -19.68
C LEU A 509 -1.65 39.88 -18.74
N GLY A 510 -2.18 41.10 -18.85
CA GLY A 510 -3.30 41.56 -18.05
C GLY A 510 -2.86 42.11 -16.70
N LYS A 511 -3.82 42.63 -15.95
CA LYS A 511 -3.53 43.18 -14.62
C LYS A 511 -2.93 42.08 -13.75
N TRP A 512 -1.81 42.42 -13.11
CA TRP A 512 -1.01 41.50 -12.29
C TRP A 512 -0.46 40.22 -12.98
N GLY A 513 -0.63 40.10 -14.30
CA GLY A 513 -0.29 38.90 -15.07
C GLY A 513 -1.35 37.80 -15.02
N GLU A 514 -2.60 38.15 -14.69
CA GLU A 514 -3.67 37.19 -14.36
C GLU A 514 -4.71 37.03 -15.49
N ALA A 515 -4.38 37.54 -16.68
CA ALA A 515 -5.19 37.46 -17.90
C ALA A 515 -6.54 38.21 -17.90
N HIS A 516 -6.99 38.81 -16.80
CA HIS A 516 -8.19 39.64 -16.74
C HIS A 516 -7.90 41.14 -17.02
N THR A 517 -8.96 41.92 -17.23
CA THR A 517 -8.92 43.35 -17.59
C THR A 517 -8.02 43.70 -18.79
N MET A 518 -7.92 42.83 -19.77
CA MET A 518 -7.07 43.02 -20.94
C MET A 518 -7.54 44.19 -21.81
N LYS A 519 -6.58 44.91 -22.39
CA LYS A 519 -6.84 46.00 -23.35
C LYS A 519 -6.08 45.70 -24.64
N TYR A 520 -6.78 45.80 -25.76
CA TYR A 520 -6.25 45.53 -27.11
C TYR A 520 -6.37 46.79 -27.97
N ILE A 521 -5.57 46.89 -29.03
CA ILE A 521 -5.78 47.85 -30.12
C ILE A 521 -7.08 47.49 -30.84
N ASP A 522 -7.25 46.21 -31.21
CA ASP A 522 -8.51 45.64 -31.70
C ASP A 522 -8.92 44.46 -30.81
N PRO A 523 -10.04 44.56 -30.06
CA PRO A 523 -10.56 43.46 -29.24
C PRO A 523 -10.74 42.12 -29.98
N LYS A 524 -10.91 42.12 -31.30
CA LYS A 524 -10.98 40.89 -32.12
C LYS A 524 -9.69 40.08 -32.09
N ASN A 525 -8.56 40.70 -31.77
CA ASN A 525 -7.25 40.04 -31.70
C ASN A 525 -7.04 39.22 -30.42
N ARG A 526 -7.99 39.24 -29.46
CA ARG A 526 -7.88 38.53 -28.18
C ARG A 526 -7.38 37.08 -28.32
N GLU A 527 -8.01 36.29 -29.19
CA GLU A 527 -7.64 34.89 -29.38
C GLU A 527 -6.27 34.74 -30.07
N ALA A 528 -5.97 35.60 -31.04
CA ALA A 528 -4.67 35.62 -31.70
C ALA A 528 -3.53 35.93 -30.71
N VAL A 529 -3.73 36.89 -29.80
CA VAL A 529 -2.79 37.21 -28.71
C VAL A 529 -2.62 36.03 -27.76
N PHE A 530 -3.73 35.42 -27.33
CA PHE A 530 -3.69 34.28 -26.43
C PHE A 530 -2.92 33.10 -27.04
N ASN A 531 -3.18 32.80 -28.31
CA ASN A 531 -2.47 31.75 -29.05
C ASN A 531 -0.99 32.10 -29.22
N TRP A 532 -0.66 33.33 -29.63
CA TRP A 532 0.71 33.78 -29.80
C TRP A 532 1.55 33.60 -28.52
N ILE A 533 1.07 34.07 -27.36
CA ILE A 533 1.86 33.97 -26.13
C ILE A 533 2.00 32.51 -25.66
N THR A 534 0.92 31.72 -25.73
CA THR A 534 0.99 30.30 -25.34
C THR A 534 1.93 29.50 -26.25
N ASP A 535 1.90 29.75 -27.56
CA ASP A 535 2.79 29.12 -28.54
C ASP A 535 4.25 29.55 -28.35
N LEU A 536 4.48 30.82 -28.02
CA LEU A 536 5.82 31.34 -27.73
C LEU A 536 6.47 30.60 -26.57
N TYR A 537 5.76 30.41 -25.45
CA TYR A 537 6.29 29.68 -24.30
C TYR A 537 6.50 28.19 -24.60
N VAL A 538 5.54 27.53 -25.26
CA VAL A 538 5.66 26.11 -25.64
C VAL A 538 6.84 25.86 -26.57
N LYS A 539 7.10 26.76 -27.51
CA LYS A 539 8.23 26.69 -28.43
C LYS A 539 9.58 26.70 -27.71
N HIS A 540 9.71 27.51 -26.66
CA HIS A 540 11.00 27.76 -26.00
C HIS A 540 11.23 26.96 -24.72
N PHE A 541 10.18 26.61 -23.97
CA PHE A 541 10.25 25.84 -22.72
C PHE A 541 9.82 24.39 -22.93
N THR A 542 10.72 23.62 -23.54
CA THR A 542 10.50 22.22 -23.90
C THR A 542 10.81 21.21 -22.79
N LYS A 543 11.51 21.63 -21.72
CA LYS A 543 11.97 20.74 -20.64
C LYS A 543 11.39 21.11 -19.27
N VAL A 544 11.07 22.38 -19.08
CA VAL A 544 10.52 22.90 -17.82
C VAL A 544 8.99 23.00 -17.92
N PRO A 545 8.25 22.51 -16.92
CA PRO A 545 6.79 22.62 -16.88
C PRO A 545 6.28 24.05 -17.09
N LEU A 546 5.26 24.19 -17.92
CA LEU A 546 4.53 25.44 -18.13
C LEU A 546 3.24 25.43 -17.34
N VAL A 547 2.93 26.53 -16.65
CA VAL A 547 1.66 26.73 -15.94
C VAL A 547 0.97 28.02 -16.41
N ILE A 548 -0.36 28.07 -16.29
CA ILE A 548 -1.17 29.25 -16.61
C ILE A 548 -2.15 29.53 -15.47
N ASN A 549 -2.38 30.82 -15.18
CA ASN A 549 -3.47 31.22 -14.29
C ASN A 549 -4.81 30.89 -14.95
N TYR A 550 -5.59 29.97 -14.39
CA TYR A 550 -6.95 29.75 -14.90
C TYR A 550 -7.91 30.70 -14.22
N HIS A 551 -8.75 31.37 -15.00
CA HIS A 551 -9.63 32.40 -14.49
C HIS A 551 -10.86 32.53 -15.38
N ARG A 552 -12.02 32.90 -14.81
CA ARG A 552 -13.29 32.98 -15.56
C ARG A 552 -13.38 34.13 -16.59
N TRP A 553 -12.34 34.97 -16.66
CA TRP A 553 -12.22 36.12 -17.57
C TRP A 553 -10.92 36.09 -18.40
N MET A 554 -10.51 34.92 -18.89
CA MET A 554 -9.25 34.75 -19.62
C MET A 554 -9.15 35.62 -20.87
N GLY A 555 -8.28 36.61 -20.89
CA GLY A 555 -8.10 37.47 -22.05
C GLY A 555 -9.19 38.55 -22.17
N ALA A 556 -10.17 38.60 -21.28
CA ALA A 556 -11.30 39.51 -21.39
C ALA A 556 -10.99 40.90 -20.80
N GLY A 557 -11.68 41.94 -21.29
CA GLY A 557 -11.50 43.32 -20.83
C GLY A 557 -12.25 43.68 -19.54
N LYS A 558 -12.82 42.68 -18.86
CA LYS A 558 -13.58 42.87 -17.61
C LYS A 558 -12.76 42.45 -16.40
N ASP A 559 -13.13 43.05 -15.28
CA ASP A 559 -12.71 42.61 -13.96
C ASP A 559 -13.81 41.75 -13.32
N TRP A 560 -13.57 41.24 -12.11
CA TRP A 560 -14.52 40.46 -11.32
C TRP A 560 -15.96 41.00 -11.35
N ALA A 561 -16.94 40.13 -11.61
CA ALA A 561 -18.36 40.51 -11.77
C ALA A 561 -19.36 39.53 -11.12
N GLY A 562 -18.98 38.91 -10.01
CA GLY A 562 -19.80 37.91 -9.29
C GLY A 562 -19.77 36.52 -9.92
N GLU A 563 -20.25 35.50 -9.19
CA GLU A 563 -20.05 34.10 -9.59
C GLU A 563 -20.81 33.67 -10.84
N GLU A 564 -22.01 34.22 -11.06
CA GLU A 564 -22.89 33.86 -12.18
C GLU A 564 -22.46 34.48 -13.51
N ASN A 565 -21.54 35.45 -13.49
CA ASN A 565 -21.03 36.10 -14.68
C ASN A 565 -19.60 35.63 -14.97
N PHE A 566 -19.41 35.08 -16.16
CA PHE A 566 -18.10 34.70 -16.66
C PHE A 566 -18.06 34.91 -18.18
N ASP A 567 -16.85 34.96 -18.73
CA ASP A 567 -16.69 35.04 -20.17
C ASP A 567 -16.81 33.63 -20.80
N PRO A 568 -17.67 33.45 -21.82
CA PRO A 568 -17.96 32.14 -22.40
C PRO A 568 -16.78 31.51 -23.14
N ASP A 569 -15.80 32.30 -23.60
CA ASP A 569 -14.61 31.81 -24.30
C ASP A 569 -13.50 31.36 -23.34
N SER A 570 -13.56 31.75 -22.06
CA SER A 570 -12.47 31.48 -21.11
C SER A 570 -12.15 29.99 -20.99
N LYS A 571 -13.18 29.14 -20.92
CA LYS A 571 -12.99 27.69 -20.87
C LYS A 571 -12.25 27.18 -22.11
N ARG A 572 -12.72 27.57 -23.31
CA ARG A 572 -12.15 27.13 -24.60
C ARG A 572 -10.69 27.56 -24.75
N LEU A 573 -10.35 28.79 -24.35
CA LEU A 573 -8.98 29.29 -24.39
C LEU A 573 -8.08 28.51 -23.42
N LEU A 574 -8.54 28.23 -22.20
CA LEU A 574 -7.76 27.45 -21.23
C LEU A 574 -7.60 25.99 -21.67
N ASP A 575 -8.64 25.38 -22.24
CA ASP A 575 -8.57 24.02 -22.78
C ASP A 575 -7.48 23.95 -23.87
N SER A 576 -7.42 24.94 -24.78
CA SER A 576 -6.36 25.04 -25.80
C SER A 576 -4.96 25.15 -25.19
N ALA A 577 -4.78 25.94 -24.12
CA ALA A 577 -3.49 25.99 -23.42
C ALA A 577 -3.12 24.63 -22.79
N CYS A 578 -4.08 23.97 -22.13
CA CYS A 578 -3.88 22.65 -21.55
C CYS A 578 -3.55 21.59 -22.62
N GLU A 579 -4.17 21.65 -23.80
CA GLU A 579 -3.85 20.78 -24.94
C GLU A 579 -2.42 20.98 -25.44
N LYS A 580 -1.94 22.23 -25.46
CA LYS A 580 -0.54 22.57 -25.78
C LYS A 580 0.47 22.13 -24.72
N GLY A 581 0.03 21.70 -23.54
CA GLY A 581 0.90 21.19 -22.47
C GLY A 581 1.03 22.09 -21.25
N PHE A 582 0.21 23.14 -21.12
CA PHE A 582 0.15 23.92 -19.89
C PHE A 582 -0.54 23.14 -18.77
N SER A 583 -0.04 23.37 -17.57
CA SER A 583 -0.63 22.97 -16.30
C SER A 583 -1.35 24.15 -15.66
N LEU A 584 -2.08 23.91 -14.57
CA LEU A 584 -2.99 24.91 -14.02
C LEU A 584 -2.43 25.53 -12.75
N ARG A 585 -2.65 26.83 -12.58
CA ARG A 585 -2.48 27.51 -11.29
C ARG A 585 -3.56 28.55 -11.06
N HIS A 586 -3.81 28.91 -9.81
CA HIS A 586 -4.69 30.03 -9.45
C HIS A 586 -4.17 30.73 -8.20
N ASP A 587 -4.33 32.05 -8.14
CA ASP A 587 -3.80 32.99 -7.15
C ASP A 587 -4.80 33.50 -6.11
N ALA A 588 -5.89 32.76 -5.91
CA ALA A 588 -6.99 33.19 -5.04
C ALA A 588 -7.59 32.07 -4.19
N PHE A 589 -6.87 30.95 -4.00
CA PHE A 589 -7.35 29.87 -3.14
C PHE A 589 -7.66 30.41 -1.73
N GLY A 590 -8.74 29.90 -1.12
CA GLY A 590 -9.26 30.41 0.15
C GLY A 590 -10.04 31.73 0.05
N MET A 591 -10.19 32.38 -1.11
CA MET A 591 -11.07 33.54 -1.29
C MET A 591 -12.33 33.14 -2.07
N ARG A 592 -13.49 32.95 -1.44
CA ARG A 592 -14.67 32.39 -2.13
C ARG A 592 -15.20 33.28 -3.25
N GLU A 593 -15.09 34.60 -3.08
CA GLU A 593 -15.52 35.55 -4.12
C GLU A 593 -14.68 35.46 -5.41
N TYR A 594 -13.40 35.06 -5.28
CA TYR A 594 -12.43 35.02 -6.37
C TYR A 594 -12.27 33.58 -6.88
N TYR A 595 -11.98 32.65 -5.98
CA TYR A 595 -11.93 31.20 -6.23
C TYR A 595 -13.28 30.53 -5.93
N GLY A 596 -14.22 30.85 -6.81
CA GLY A 596 -15.61 30.46 -6.73
C GLY A 596 -15.94 29.13 -7.42
N GLN A 597 -17.24 28.90 -7.63
CA GLN A 597 -17.72 27.64 -8.21
C GLN A 597 -17.27 27.42 -9.66
N TRP A 598 -17.07 28.48 -10.44
CA TRP A 598 -16.59 28.37 -11.83
C TRP A 598 -15.20 27.75 -11.90
N GLU A 599 -14.26 28.26 -11.10
CA GLU A 599 -12.87 27.82 -11.05
C GLU A 599 -12.78 26.37 -10.57
N ARG A 600 -13.54 26.04 -9.51
CA ARG A 600 -13.66 24.67 -8.99
C ARG A 600 -14.22 23.71 -10.03
N ASN A 601 -15.22 24.14 -10.81
CA ASN A 601 -15.79 23.31 -11.87
C ASN A 601 -14.87 23.17 -13.07
N TYR A 602 -14.11 24.22 -13.40
CA TYR A 602 -13.15 24.20 -14.49
C TYR A 602 -11.99 23.24 -14.21
N VAL A 603 -11.45 23.22 -12.98
CA VAL A 603 -10.28 22.40 -12.65
C VAL A 603 -10.59 20.89 -12.55
N LYS A 604 -11.81 20.51 -12.14
CA LYS A 604 -12.21 19.11 -11.90
C LYS A 604 -11.84 18.13 -13.03
N PRO A 605 -12.10 18.40 -14.33
CA PRO A 605 -11.77 17.47 -15.41
C PRO A 605 -10.26 17.30 -15.66
N TRP A 606 -9.44 18.21 -15.12
CA TRP A 606 -7.98 18.25 -15.27
C TRP A 606 -7.22 17.64 -14.09
N ILE A 607 -7.90 17.40 -12.96
CA ILE A 607 -7.32 16.69 -11.81
C ILE A 607 -6.75 15.33 -12.28
N MET A 608 -5.52 15.03 -11.86
CA MET A 608 -4.70 13.88 -12.28
C MET A 608 -4.33 13.80 -13.77
N LYS A 609 -4.65 14.82 -14.56
CA LYS A 609 -4.23 14.92 -15.98
C LYS A 609 -3.20 16.02 -16.18
N ARG A 610 -3.37 17.12 -15.45
CA ARG A 610 -2.44 18.24 -15.36
C ARG A 610 -2.20 18.56 -13.88
N PRO A 611 -0.97 18.90 -13.48
CA PRO A 611 -0.73 19.36 -12.12
C PRO A 611 -1.45 20.70 -11.88
N VAL A 612 -1.93 20.88 -10.66
CA VAL A 612 -2.59 22.10 -10.20
C VAL A 612 -1.74 22.73 -9.11
N LEU A 613 -1.40 24.01 -9.26
CA LEU A 613 -0.60 24.76 -8.30
C LEU A 613 -1.45 25.82 -7.60
N LEU A 614 -1.33 25.87 -6.28
CA LEU A 614 -2.05 26.81 -5.44
C LEU A 614 -1.17 28.00 -5.10
N GLU A 615 -1.69 29.20 -5.34
CA GLU A 615 -1.26 30.43 -4.68
C GLU A 615 -2.42 30.93 -3.79
N GLY A 616 -2.14 31.13 -2.49
CA GLY A 616 -3.13 31.61 -1.53
C GLY A 616 -3.63 33.01 -1.87
N GLY A 617 -4.91 33.32 -1.63
CA GLY A 617 -5.52 34.57 -2.09
C GLY A 617 -5.38 35.75 -1.13
N TRP A 618 -5.26 35.51 0.17
CA TRP A 618 -5.45 36.55 1.19
C TRP A 618 -4.17 37.23 1.68
N ILE A 619 -4.02 38.51 1.34
CA ILE A 619 -3.11 39.42 2.07
C ILE A 619 -3.80 39.91 3.34
N VAL A 620 -3.58 39.21 4.45
CA VAL A 620 -4.30 39.39 5.73
C VAL A 620 -4.27 40.84 6.27
N SER A 621 -3.27 41.62 5.89
CA SER A 621 -3.11 43.03 6.27
C SER A 621 -3.83 44.04 5.34
N LYS A 622 -4.28 43.60 4.16
CA LYS A 622 -4.87 44.47 3.11
C LYS A 622 -6.28 44.09 2.71
N HIS A 623 -6.68 42.84 2.92
CA HIS A 623 -8.01 42.34 2.61
C HIS A 623 -8.69 41.87 3.91
N PRO A 624 -9.77 42.53 4.37
CA PRO A 624 -10.49 42.10 5.55
C PRO A 624 -11.25 40.80 5.26
N TYR A 625 -10.72 39.68 5.77
CA TYR A 625 -11.28 38.34 5.56
C TYR A 625 -12.64 38.11 6.24
N HIS A 626 -13.08 39.03 7.12
CA HIS A 626 -14.39 38.99 7.78
C HIS A 626 -15.57 39.09 6.81
N ASN A 627 -15.34 39.59 5.60
CA ASN A 627 -16.37 39.75 4.58
C ASN A 627 -16.48 38.53 3.65
N ASP A 628 -15.58 37.54 3.77
CA ASP A 628 -15.65 36.35 2.93
C ASP A 628 -16.89 35.50 3.29
N PRO A 629 -17.60 34.96 2.28
CA PRO A 629 -18.73 34.05 2.50
C PRO A 629 -18.45 32.83 3.39
N SER A 630 -17.18 32.43 3.53
CA SER A 630 -16.76 31.34 4.43
C SER A 630 -16.84 31.71 5.92
N GLY A 631 -16.98 33.00 6.25
CA GLY A 631 -17.12 33.48 7.63
C GLY A 631 -15.82 33.46 8.45
N TYR A 632 -14.66 33.69 7.82
CA TYR A 632 -13.36 33.69 8.48
C TYR A 632 -13.25 34.75 9.59
N LYS A 633 -12.68 34.37 10.74
CA LYS A 633 -12.51 35.23 11.92
C LYS A 633 -11.05 35.47 12.28
N THR A 634 -10.16 34.59 11.86
CA THR A 634 -8.73 34.65 12.14
C THR A 634 -7.90 34.33 10.90
N ALA A 635 -6.62 34.72 10.91
CA ALA A 635 -5.66 34.31 9.89
C ALA A 635 -5.58 32.77 9.76
N LYS A 636 -5.73 32.05 10.87
CA LYS A 636 -5.78 30.58 10.89
C LYS A 636 -6.94 30.03 10.07
N ASP A 637 -8.13 30.63 10.16
CA ASP A 637 -9.30 30.18 9.39
C ASP A 637 -9.07 30.30 7.88
N VAL A 638 -8.39 31.37 7.46
CA VAL A 638 -7.98 31.56 6.07
C VAL A 638 -7.02 30.46 5.61
N ARG A 639 -6.00 30.14 6.41
CA ARG A 639 -5.03 29.06 6.11
C ARG A 639 -5.71 27.70 6.04
N ILE A 640 -6.73 27.45 6.88
CA ILE A 640 -7.59 26.25 6.78
C ILE A 640 -8.32 26.23 5.45
N GLY A 641 -8.95 27.35 5.05
CA GLY A 641 -9.66 27.45 3.77
C GLY A 641 -8.76 27.23 2.55
N GLU A 642 -7.56 27.82 2.54
CA GLU A 642 -6.55 27.58 1.50
C GLU A 642 -6.14 26.10 1.43
N PHE A 643 -5.94 25.45 2.59
CA PHE A 643 -5.61 24.04 2.67
C PHE A 643 -6.75 23.15 2.15
N GLU A 644 -7.99 23.41 2.56
CA GLU A 644 -9.17 22.65 2.15
C GLU A 644 -9.44 22.78 0.65
N ASP A 645 -9.33 23.99 0.11
CA ASP A 645 -9.45 24.22 -1.32
C ASP A 645 -8.33 23.53 -2.10
N GLY A 646 -7.09 23.55 -1.58
CA GLY A 646 -5.96 22.82 -2.14
C GLY A 646 -6.19 21.30 -2.15
N GLN A 647 -6.76 20.76 -1.07
CA GLN A 647 -7.14 19.36 -0.98
C GLN A 647 -8.27 19.01 -1.98
N GLU A 648 -9.29 19.86 -2.13
CA GLU A 648 -10.38 19.66 -3.10
C GLU A 648 -9.85 19.63 -4.54
N ALA A 649 -8.99 20.58 -4.90
CA ALA A 649 -8.39 20.68 -6.22
C ALA A 649 -7.23 19.68 -6.45
N HIS A 650 -6.90 18.86 -5.47
CA HIS A 650 -5.81 17.87 -5.49
C HIS A 650 -4.47 18.49 -5.90
N VAL A 651 -4.13 19.64 -5.29
CA VAL A 651 -2.99 20.45 -5.72
C VAL A 651 -1.66 19.71 -5.51
N ASN A 652 -0.79 19.86 -6.50
CA ASN A 652 0.58 19.38 -6.49
C ASN A 652 1.45 20.22 -5.57
N MET A 653 1.27 21.53 -5.58
CA MET A 653 2.04 22.47 -4.78
C MET A 653 1.13 23.51 -4.11
N MET A 654 1.55 23.93 -2.92
CA MET A 654 1.01 25.09 -2.20
C MET A 654 2.12 26.11 -1.99
N ASP A 655 1.78 27.39 -1.84
CA ASP A 655 2.77 28.43 -1.61
C ASP A 655 2.73 28.99 -0.18
N PHE A 656 3.91 29.41 0.26
CA PHE A 656 4.09 30.43 1.27
C PHE A 656 4.19 31.74 0.51
N ARG A 657 3.10 32.51 0.52
CA ARG A 657 3.00 33.80 -0.17
C ARG A 657 3.99 34.83 0.41
N VAL A 658 3.56 36.03 0.80
CA VAL A 658 4.52 37.09 1.17
C VAL A 658 4.36 37.61 2.59
N GLY A 659 5.49 37.84 3.26
CA GLY A 659 5.54 38.55 4.54
C GLY A 659 4.79 37.83 5.66
N ASP A 660 3.86 38.52 6.31
CA ASP A 660 3.10 37.97 7.46
C ASP A 660 2.18 36.81 7.07
N GLU A 661 1.80 36.66 5.79
CA GLU A 661 1.06 35.48 5.33
C GLU A 661 1.89 34.22 5.48
N THR A 662 3.15 34.25 5.03
CA THR A 662 4.11 33.17 5.27
C THR A 662 4.25 32.93 6.76
N MET A 663 4.40 33.98 7.57
CA MET A 663 4.55 33.83 9.02
C MET A 663 3.32 33.20 9.67
N SER A 664 2.11 33.50 9.20
CA SER A 664 0.87 32.91 9.74
C SER A 664 0.76 31.39 9.53
N TRP A 665 1.35 30.85 8.46
CA TRP A 665 1.46 29.39 8.29
C TRP A 665 2.28 28.75 9.40
N PHE A 666 3.35 29.41 9.86
CA PHE A 666 4.25 28.88 10.90
C PHE A 666 3.85 29.26 12.32
N ARG A 667 3.14 30.38 12.49
CA ARG A 667 2.71 30.91 13.79
C ARG A 667 1.35 30.38 14.21
N ASP A 668 0.40 30.29 13.26
CA ASP A 668 -1.02 30.09 13.58
C ASP A 668 -1.56 28.74 13.04
N ALA A 669 -0.95 28.21 11.98
CA ALA A 669 -1.43 27.04 11.23
C ALA A 669 -0.35 25.97 10.98
N TYR A 670 0.69 25.91 11.81
CA TYR A 670 1.85 25.05 11.60
C TYR A 670 1.53 23.55 11.37
N PRO A 671 0.55 22.95 12.08
CA PRO A 671 0.17 21.56 11.82
C PRO A 671 -0.29 21.29 10.38
N LEU A 672 -0.82 22.29 9.67
CA LEU A 672 -1.21 22.17 8.25
C LEU A 672 0.01 22.14 7.33
N VAL A 673 1.11 22.81 7.70
CA VAL A 673 2.38 22.74 6.98
C VAL A 673 2.92 21.30 6.99
N GLU A 674 2.94 20.66 8.17
CA GLU A 674 3.37 19.27 8.31
C GLU A 674 2.38 18.27 7.70
N ARG A 675 1.06 18.57 7.74
CA ARG A 675 0.06 17.78 7.03
C ARG A 675 0.28 17.81 5.53
N PHE A 676 0.46 18.98 4.90
CA PHE A 676 0.70 19.02 3.45
C PHE A 676 1.96 18.23 3.06
N ILE A 677 3.01 18.27 3.89
CA ILE A 677 4.18 17.39 3.70
C ILE A 677 3.77 15.91 3.76
N SER A 678 2.87 15.51 4.63
CA SER A 678 2.48 14.12 4.85
C SER A 678 1.46 13.56 3.85
N GLU A 679 0.55 14.41 3.35
CA GLU A 679 -0.63 13.98 2.56
C GLU A 679 -0.93 14.83 1.32
N GLY A 680 -0.20 15.92 1.09
CA GLY A 680 -0.29 16.76 -0.10
C GLY A 680 0.69 16.36 -1.19
N GLY A 681 0.59 17.01 -2.36
CA GLY A 681 1.41 16.69 -3.53
C GLY A 681 1.36 15.22 -3.88
N TYR A 682 2.45 14.66 -4.41
CA TYR A 682 2.61 13.21 -4.57
C TYR A 682 3.77 12.68 -3.73
N ARG A 683 3.60 11.45 -3.23
CA ARG A 683 4.54 10.77 -2.33
C ARG A 683 4.54 9.27 -2.62
N LEU A 684 5.43 8.86 -3.52
CA LEU A 684 5.45 7.51 -4.08
C LEU A 684 6.28 6.59 -3.21
N TYR A 685 5.77 5.38 -2.94
CA TYR A 685 6.55 4.32 -2.32
C TYR A 685 6.08 2.95 -2.80
N PRO A 686 6.98 1.96 -2.90
CA PRO A 686 6.57 0.59 -3.13
C PRO A 686 5.97 0.06 -1.82
N ASP A 687 4.76 -0.49 -1.83
CA ASP A 687 4.18 -1.10 -0.62
C ASP A 687 4.46 -2.61 -0.53
N SER A 688 4.71 -3.25 -1.68
CA SER A 688 5.22 -4.61 -1.77
C SER A 688 6.16 -4.80 -2.97
N ILE A 689 7.20 -5.60 -2.78
CA ILE A 689 8.12 -6.04 -3.81
C ILE A 689 8.38 -7.53 -3.62
N VAL A 690 8.41 -8.28 -4.73
CA VAL A 690 8.79 -9.68 -4.79
C VAL A 690 9.98 -9.82 -5.71
N VAL A 691 11.10 -10.30 -5.18
CA VAL A 691 12.37 -10.50 -5.89
C VAL A 691 12.94 -11.87 -5.55
N PRO A 692 13.69 -12.54 -6.46
CA PRO A 692 14.23 -13.86 -6.17
C PRO A 692 15.36 -13.81 -5.14
N LYS A 693 15.47 -14.86 -4.32
CA LYS A 693 16.60 -15.09 -3.40
C LYS A 693 17.86 -15.59 -4.11
N GLU A 694 17.68 -16.28 -5.23
CA GLU A 694 18.76 -16.82 -6.04
C GLU A 694 18.52 -16.57 -7.53
N MET A 695 19.60 -16.31 -8.28
CA MET A 695 19.53 -16.09 -9.73
C MET A 695 20.65 -16.84 -10.44
N LYS A 696 20.41 -17.28 -11.68
CA LYS A 696 21.43 -17.90 -12.54
C LYS A 696 21.75 -16.99 -13.70
N SER A 697 23.03 -16.80 -14.01
CA SER A 697 23.44 -15.97 -15.15
C SER A 697 22.80 -16.49 -16.44
N GLY A 698 22.23 -15.58 -17.24
CA GLY A 698 21.50 -15.91 -18.47
C GLY A 698 20.01 -16.22 -18.29
N SER A 699 19.52 -16.41 -17.06
CA SER A 699 18.09 -16.66 -16.81
C SER A 699 17.26 -15.38 -16.91
N ARG A 700 15.95 -15.58 -17.14
CA ARG A 700 14.95 -14.55 -16.87
C ARG A 700 14.66 -14.53 -15.38
N ILE A 701 14.53 -13.34 -14.82
CA ILE A 701 14.21 -13.10 -13.42
C ILE A 701 12.81 -12.55 -13.36
N LYS A 702 11.98 -13.02 -12.42
CA LYS A 702 10.67 -12.44 -12.15
C LYS A 702 10.79 -11.43 -11.01
N ILE A 703 10.37 -10.20 -11.25
CA ILE A 703 10.21 -9.15 -10.24
C ILE A 703 8.75 -8.71 -10.27
N VAL A 704 8.07 -8.75 -9.13
CA VAL A 704 6.72 -8.19 -8.98
C VAL A 704 6.82 -7.01 -8.03
N HIS A 705 6.22 -5.87 -8.38
CA HIS A 705 6.26 -4.70 -7.51
C HIS A 705 4.95 -3.93 -7.57
N ARG A 706 4.52 -3.43 -6.41
CA ARG A 706 3.30 -2.64 -6.27
C ARG A 706 3.61 -1.31 -5.61
N TRP A 707 3.17 -0.23 -6.26
CA TRP A 707 3.42 1.14 -5.85
C TRP A 707 2.17 1.85 -5.42
N ASN A 708 2.34 2.74 -4.46
CA ASN A 708 1.27 3.51 -3.85
C ASN A 708 1.68 4.98 -3.73
N ASN A 709 0.68 5.85 -3.62
CA ASN A 709 0.86 7.28 -3.45
C ASN A 709 0.11 7.73 -2.20
N LEU A 710 0.81 8.36 -1.27
CA LEU A 710 0.22 8.86 -0.02
C LEU A 710 -0.47 10.22 -0.20
N GLY A 711 -0.01 10.98 -1.20
CA GLY A 711 -0.41 12.35 -1.46
C GLY A 711 -1.68 12.43 -2.30
N TRP A 712 -2.50 13.47 -2.10
CA TRP A 712 -3.69 13.68 -2.93
C TRP A 712 -3.35 14.13 -4.35
N GLY A 713 -2.19 14.72 -4.60
CA GLY A 713 -1.73 15.04 -5.95
C GLY A 713 -1.10 13.82 -6.62
N TYR A 714 -0.98 13.84 -7.94
CA TYR A 714 -0.33 12.78 -8.72
C TYR A 714 1.07 13.19 -9.18
N CYS A 715 1.88 12.20 -9.56
CA CYS A 715 3.19 12.42 -10.16
C CYS A 715 3.04 12.71 -11.66
N PRO A 716 3.25 13.95 -12.14
CA PRO A 716 2.83 14.38 -13.48
C PRO A 716 3.82 13.97 -14.58
N THR A 717 4.22 12.69 -14.61
CA THR A 717 5.13 12.14 -15.63
C THR A 717 4.58 12.20 -17.05
N ASN A 718 3.27 12.32 -17.19
CA ASN A 718 2.55 12.39 -18.47
C ASN A 718 2.61 13.77 -19.15
N ILE A 719 3.15 14.82 -18.50
CA ILE A 719 3.22 16.14 -19.15
C ILE A 719 4.27 16.13 -20.29
N PRO A 720 4.04 16.88 -21.40
CA PRO A 720 4.92 16.88 -22.56
C PRO A 720 6.40 17.15 -22.25
N GLN A 721 6.67 18.02 -21.28
CA GLN A 721 8.03 18.43 -20.90
C GLN A 721 8.79 17.33 -20.17
N TRP A 722 8.09 16.39 -19.53
CA TRP A 722 8.69 15.24 -18.85
C TRP A 722 8.61 13.96 -19.68
N ASN A 723 7.56 13.79 -20.47
CA ASN A 723 7.37 12.70 -21.42
C ASN A 723 7.76 11.32 -20.85
N GLN A 724 7.19 10.98 -19.68
CA GLN A 724 7.42 9.70 -19.00
C GLN A 724 8.90 9.44 -18.66
N LYS A 725 9.72 10.47 -18.45
CA LYS A 725 11.16 10.32 -18.15
C LYS A 725 11.47 9.60 -16.84
N TYR A 726 10.55 9.60 -15.87
CA TYR A 726 10.76 8.93 -14.58
C TYR A 726 10.23 7.49 -14.62
N LYS A 727 11.06 6.53 -14.21
CA LYS A 727 10.76 5.09 -14.25
C LYS A 727 11.23 4.36 -13.00
N VAL A 728 10.70 3.17 -12.75
CA VAL A 728 11.23 2.26 -11.71
C VAL A 728 12.46 1.55 -12.25
N ALA A 729 13.52 1.52 -11.43
CA ALA A 729 14.68 0.69 -11.68
C ALA A 729 15.00 -0.20 -10.47
N PHE A 730 15.48 -1.40 -10.76
CA PHE A 730 16.02 -2.34 -9.77
C PHE A 730 17.53 -2.48 -9.97
N ALA A 731 18.29 -2.71 -8.89
CA ALA A 731 19.73 -2.85 -8.96
C ALA A 731 20.24 -3.98 -8.06
N LEU A 732 21.42 -4.47 -8.42
CA LEU A 732 22.26 -5.28 -7.56
C LEU A 732 23.38 -4.41 -7.02
N LEU A 733 23.47 -4.34 -5.70
CA LEU A 733 24.52 -3.63 -4.98
C LEU A 733 25.61 -4.61 -4.54
N ASN A 734 26.87 -4.21 -4.66
CA ASN A 734 27.98 -4.92 -4.02
C ASN A 734 28.05 -4.61 -2.51
N GLN A 735 29.02 -5.22 -1.81
CA GLN A 735 29.27 -5.02 -0.37
C GLN A 735 29.58 -3.56 0.00
N ASP A 736 30.12 -2.77 -0.95
CA ASP A 736 30.39 -1.34 -0.78
C ASP A 736 29.17 -0.45 -1.09
N ASN A 737 27.99 -1.06 -1.31
CA ASN A 737 26.73 -0.39 -1.67
C ASN A 737 26.75 0.35 -3.00
N GLN A 738 27.64 -0.04 -3.91
CA GLN A 738 27.72 0.48 -5.26
C GLN A 738 26.86 -0.36 -6.20
N VAL A 739 26.14 0.30 -7.10
CA VAL A 739 25.38 -0.36 -8.16
C VAL A 739 26.35 -1.02 -9.13
N VAL A 740 26.32 -2.35 -9.21
CA VAL A 740 27.14 -3.13 -10.16
C VAL A 740 26.33 -3.61 -11.36
N TYR A 741 25.01 -3.64 -11.23
CA TYR A 741 24.09 -4.03 -12.28
C TYR A 741 22.72 -3.42 -12.01
N SER A 742 21.96 -3.09 -13.06
CA SER A 742 20.61 -2.57 -12.88
C SER A 742 19.68 -2.89 -14.05
N TYR A 743 18.38 -2.84 -13.76
CA TYR A 743 17.26 -3.13 -14.63
C TYR A 743 16.32 -1.93 -14.64
N LEU A 744 15.86 -1.53 -15.82
CA LEU A 744 14.86 -0.48 -15.98
C LEU A 744 13.52 -1.09 -16.39
N ASP A 745 12.48 -0.82 -15.63
CA ASP A 745 11.12 -1.25 -15.97
C ASP A 745 10.43 -0.17 -16.81
N ASN A 746 10.50 -0.33 -18.13
CA ASN A 746 9.92 0.59 -19.10
C ASN A 746 8.39 0.66 -19.07
N ASN A 747 7.73 -0.36 -18.49
CA ASN A 747 6.26 -0.46 -18.44
C ASN A 747 5.64 0.42 -17.36
N THR A 748 6.46 1.04 -16.49
CA THR A 748 5.97 1.87 -15.40
C THR A 748 5.45 3.23 -15.88
N ASP A 749 4.24 3.58 -15.48
CA ASP A 749 3.65 4.92 -15.67
C ASP A 749 3.30 5.46 -14.30
N LEU A 750 4.11 6.39 -13.81
CA LEU A 750 3.96 6.92 -12.45
C LEU A 750 2.74 7.85 -12.34
N SER A 751 2.19 8.34 -13.46
CA SER A 751 1.04 9.24 -13.44
C SER A 751 -0.26 8.56 -13.03
N VAL A 752 -0.34 7.23 -13.13
CA VAL A 752 -1.52 6.46 -12.70
C VAL A 752 -1.44 6.01 -11.23
N TRP A 753 -0.33 6.30 -10.53
CA TRP A 753 -0.18 5.97 -9.11
C TRP A 753 -0.92 6.99 -8.25
N ILE A 754 -2.22 6.78 -8.11
CA ILE A 754 -3.13 7.69 -7.43
C ILE A 754 -3.46 7.14 -6.04
N LYS A 755 -3.60 8.02 -5.06
CA LYS A 755 -3.93 7.66 -3.67
C LYS A 755 -5.18 6.79 -3.60
N GLY A 756 -5.07 5.66 -2.91
CA GLY A 756 -6.14 4.66 -2.77
C GLY A 756 -6.21 3.62 -3.90
N TYR A 757 -5.42 3.79 -4.97
CA TYR A 757 -5.40 2.90 -6.14
C TYR A 757 -3.96 2.41 -6.42
N PRO A 758 -3.45 1.45 -5.62
CA PRO A 758 -2.10 0.93 -5.83
C PRO A 758 -1.97 0.25 -7.20
N THR A 759 -0.83 0.43 -7.85
CA THR A 759 -0.56 -0.12 -9.20
C THR A 759 0.51 -1.19 -9.13
N SER A 760 0.23 -2.36 -9.71
CA SER A 760 1.13 -3.52 -9.72
C SER A 760 1.74 -3.74 -11.09
N TYR A 761 2.98 -4.19 -11.11
CA TYR A 761 3.72 -4.55 -12.31
C TYR A 761 4.37 -5.92 -12.13
N GLU A 762 4.40 -6.69 -13.22
CA GLU A 762 5.25 -7.87 -13.36
C GLU A 762 6.31 -7.57 -14.40
N PHE A 763 7.57 -7.71 -14.00
CA PHE A 763 8.74 -7.33 -14.78
C PHE A 763 9.69 -8.52 -14.87
N THR A 764 10.02 -8.94 -16.10
CA THR A 764 10.78 -10.18 -16.33
C THR A 764 12.12 -9.97 -17.07
N PRO A 765 13.08 -9.22 -16.47
CA PRO A 765 14.34 -8.93 -17.15
C PRO A 765 15.24 -10.15 -17.29
N LYS A 766 16.23 -10.06 -18.18
CA LYS A 766 17.27 -11.10 -18.36
C LYS A 766 18.55 -10.70 -17.64
N LEU A 767 19.08 -11.58 -16.80
CA LEU A 767 20.38 -11.43 -16.15
C LEU A 767 21.49 -11.75 -17.15
N HIS A 768 22.46 -10.86 -17.33
CA HIS A 768 23.67 -11.14 -18.11
C HIS A 768 24.87 -10.38 -17.56
N GLY A 769 26.08 -10.94 -17.71
CA GLY A 769 27.31 -10.22 -17.35
C GLY A 769 27.57 -9.99 -15.86
N VAL A 770 26.71 -10.51 -14.96
CA VAL A 770 26.92 -10.44 -13.50
C VAL A 770 27.74 -11.64 -13.03
N LYS A 771 28.79 -11.36 -12.24
CA LYS A 771 29.66 -12.40 -11.67
C LYS A 771 28.91 -13.19 -10.59
N LYS A 772 29.34 -14.44 -10.37
CA LYS A 772 28.88 -15.24 -9.24
C LYS A 772 29.25 -14.53 -7.92
N GLY A 773 28.30 -14.47 -6.99
CA GLY A 773 28.49 -13.83 -5.70
C GLY A 773 27.20 -13.43 -5.02
N THR A 774 27.34 -12.80 -3.85
CA THR A 774 26.24 -12.30 -3.04
C THR A 774 26.12 -10.78 -3.23
N TYR A 775 24.88 -10.33 -3.44
CA TYR A 775 24.53 -8.94 -3.70
C TYR A 775 23.33 -8.54 -2.86
N THR A 776 23.02 -7.24 -2.82
CA THR A 776 21.78 -6.73 -2.23
C THR A 776 20.89 -6.17 -3.33
N TRP A 777 19.63 -6.61 -3.40
CA TRP A 777 18.62 -5.98 -4.23
C TRP A 777 18.37 -4.56 -3.76
N ALA A 778 18.15 -3.66 -4.71
CA ALA A 778 17.73 -2.29 -4.42
C ALA A 778 16.75 -1.77 -5.47
N VAL A 779 15.97 -0.77 -5.12
CA VAL A 779 15.00 -0.11 -6.00
C VAL A 779 15.14 1.41 -5.96
N ALA A 780 14.93 2.07 -7.09
CA ALA A 780 14.95 3.53 -7.22
C ALA A 780 13.91 4.02 -8.25
N LEU A 781 13.52 5.29 -8.13
CA LEU A 781 12.83 6.03 -9.19
C LEU A 781 13.86 6.89 -9.93
N VAL A 782 14.12 6.57 -11.20
CA VAL A 782 15.24 7.11 -11.97
C VAL A 782 14.80 8.07 -13.06
N ASP A 783 15.65 9.03 -13.44
CA ASP A 783 15.44 9.91 -14.59
C ASP A 783 16.18 9.35 -15.80
N THR A 784 15.42 8.83 -16.77
CA THR A 784 15.94 8.19 -17.99
C THR A 784 16.60 9.16 -18.96
N THR A 785 16.46 10.46 -18.76
CA THR A 785 17.13 11.49 -19.59
C THR A 785 18.53 11.83 -19.09
N LYS A 786 18.95 11.28 -17.94
CA LYS A 786 20.25 11.57 -17.32
C LYS A 786 21.21 10.39 -17.40
N GLY A 787 22.49 10.68 -17.15
CA GLY A 787 23.50 9.65 -16.88
C GLY A 787 23.94 8.80 -18.08
N ASN A 788 23.70 9.23 -19.33
CA ASN A 788 24.13 8.50 -20.54
C ASN A 788 23.71 7.01 -20.54
N GLY A 789 22.53 6.68 -20.03
CA GLY A 789 22.04 5.29 -19.92
C GLY A 789 22.37 4.60 -18.59
N SER A 790 22.96 5.32 -17.62
CA SER A 790 23.04 4.87 -16.23
C SER A 790 21.79 5.28 -15.44
N ASN A 791 21.36 4.41 -14.53
CA ASN A 791 20.17 4.60 -13.70
C ASN A 791 20.44 5.62 -12.57
N VAL A 792 20.35 6.91 -12.90
CA VAL A 792 20.52 8.04 -11.97
C VAL A 792 19.21 8.34 -11.25
N LYS A 793 19.27 8.56 -9.94
CA LYS A 793 18.12 8.96 -9.12
C LYS A 793 17.39 10.16 -9.73
N GLY A 794 16.10 9.98 -10.00
CA GLY A 794 15.21 11.01 -10.52
C GLY A 794 14.27 11.55 -9.46
N LEU A 795 13.65 10.66 -8.68
CA LEU A 795 12.68 11.01 -7.63
C LEU A 795 13.04 10.33 -6.29
N ASP A 796 12.67 10.98 -5.20
CA ASP A 796 12.70 10.44 -3.85
C ASP A 796 11.57 9.42 -3.63
N ILE A 797 11.90 8.29 -2.99
CA ILE A 797 10.93 7.29 -2.53
C ILE A 797 10.52 7.61 -1.08
N SER A 798 9.22 7.67 -0.81
CA SER A 798 8.64 7.92 0.52
C SER A 798 8.58 6.62 1.34
N ALA A 799 9.71 5.95 1.54
CA ALA A 799 9.77 4.68 2.26
C ALA A 799 10.66 4.78 3.50
N LYS A 800 10.30 4.06 4.56
CA LYS A 800 11.21 3.73 5.64
C LYS A 800 12.18 2.66 5.14
N GLY A 801 13.46 2.83 5.43
CA GLY A 801 14.48 1.85 5.07
C GLY A 801 15.86 2.47 4.99
N THR A 802 16.83 1.66 4.56
CA THR A 802 18.21 2.12 4.35
C THR A 802 18.38 2.50 2.89
N PHE A 803 18.77 3.75 2.64
CA PHE A 803 19.11 4.23 1.31
C PHE A 803 20.62 4.27 1.10
N THR A 804 21.08 4.05 -0.12
CA THR A 804 22.44 4.41 -0.53
C THR A 804 22.56 5.93 -0.68
N ASN A 805 23.79 6.45 -0.69
CA ASN A 805 24.05 7.87 -0.99
C ASN A 805 23.56 8.27 -2.40
N SER A 806 23.48 7.30 -3.32
CA SER A 806 22.93 7.48 -4.66
C SER A 806 21.40 7.34 -4.73
N GLY A 807 20.71 7.16 -3.59
CA GLY A 807 19.25 7.18 -3.48
C GLY A 807 18.54 5.86 -3.77
N TRP A 808 19.25 4.73 -3.71
CA TRP A 808 18.66 3.41 -3.88
C TRP A 808 18.16 2.86 -2.55
N LEU A 809 16.88 2.48 -2.47
CA LEU A 809 16.31 1.78 -1.32
C LEU A 809 16.80 0.34 -1.32
N LYS A 810 17.54 -0.06 -0.29
CA LYS A 810 17.99 -1.46 -0.11
C LYS A 810 16.81 -2.35 0.25
N LEU A 811 16.80 -3.55 -0.31
CA LEU A 811 15.74 -4.55 -0.18
C LEU A 811 16.27 -5.78 0.57
N SER A 812 16.48 -6.89 -0.11
CA SER A 812 16.98 -8.15 0.45
C SER A 812 18.32 -8.58 -0.17
N GLU A 813 18.97 -9.57 0.44
CA GLU A 813 20.15 -10.21 -0.12
C GLU A 813 19.77 -11.18 -1.25
N VAL A 814 20.61 -11.31 -2.27
CA VAL A 814 20.43 -12.24 -3.38
C VAL A 814 21.75 -12.89 -3.78
N THR A 815 21.71 -14.19 -4.06
CA THR A 815 22.88 -14.94 -4.55
C THR A 815 22.78 -15.16 -6.06
N VAL A 816 23.79 -14.70 -6.80
CA VAL A 816 23.98 -15.04 -8.22
C VAL A 816 24.88 -16.27 -8.31
N LYS A 817 24.37 -17.37 -8.89
CA LYS A 817 25.03 -18.67 -9.01
C LYS A 817 25.86 -18.84 -10.27
#